data_AF-A0A9W7GDL7-F1
#
_entry.id   AF-A0A9W7GDL7-F1
#
_cell.length_a   1.000
_cell.length_b   1.000
_cell.length_c   1.000
_cell.angle_alpha   90.00
_cell.angle_beta   90.00
_cell.angle_gamma   90.00
#
_symmetry.space_group_name_H-M   'P 1'
#
loop_
_entity.id
_entity.type
_entity.pdbx_description
1 polymer ?
#
loop_
_entity_poly.entity_id
_entity_poly.type
_entity_poly.pdbx_seq_one_letter_code
_entity_poly.pdbx_strand_id
1 'polypeptide(L)'
;MRIVPNSLLLLPLLLLLLHPRSILCEETSSSEASPDTSPDTSPDTSPDVPITPSPSLDSDKSFYTKVLSVHSTALVLFHDNSSPTTSATPHQLSLLPTLCSSLVEVFGPESYSCYTLDCSSPSLTKTCSTYKAQLPKWPSFVGFSGTPVKNPYQPKGKDMNRDFIASYNGPEDKEREVVRWGRRFAPDMVTKVESKAEGEEKEKEGKEGDKETETLPKVWLTTSKKTPTPMLKRLAWEFYRQADFYLITDETAETAKLEIGDVEFKGNLKERDEIKAFLSSRVPPPPPSRYMFTSSSLTAFSKSGYATVLTSLPPPNTFYWLVAIVPSLTPDPADPDRSSLDRQIKDFDEVSRGCEGVMKAGVFVDDRVDKPYIKLYTDVGGDGRKNKERNFKNAVEAYETLVEELPEKVAPVVGDNQGVSLFLDRNVNVFGSSKLALLVFTQKSYPPAFLKNVALAAEGVVDVGMITNPRDDLLASFMIESLPNIVIVYDTPEEQRPEGAEKPGEVLLGQAVYQTKSFGQFGFEGVVRFIFTCMRQAGLPQVLEETVQMRLIEGLVEDDLEGFRNERYEKYMKGEIGGDDKGKDKKKQEDEVYTGIMTKKHAEDMAKSNNAGLKIFAFVDGYDKDEVNTWASDKLPAASKISTSSRFWAAVPAACNAQMAGSFNVDLSLLPAVVAYSPRAKRYVRYIGARTEAKDIAVWVDRVARGKVQTEGIVRGVDPAAFVDECVMEEVEEDDVDMDEMIREMREEEEEERRRVEMEEREEEDKKIREEEEGKKKKKKKKKKKKKKKKVEEEIETEKEEGGEEGEDDHIEL
;
A
#
# COMPACT_ATOMS: atom_id res chain seq x y z
N MET A 1 29.48 16.58 -50.11
CA MET A 1 29.83 17.91 -50.68
C MET A 1 29.12 18.96 -49.81
N ARG A 2 29.79 20.02 -49.32
CA ARG A 2 29.79 21.40 -49.87
C ARG A 2 28.36 21.93 -50.13
N ILE A 3 27.85 23.05 -49.59
CA ILE A 3 28.42 24.20 -48.81
C ILE A 3 27.32 24.65 -47.78
N VAL A 4 27.55 24.95 -46.49
CA VAL A 4 28.13 26.15 -45.78
C VAL A 4 27.40 27.51 -46.05
N PRO A 5 27.49 28.57 -45.20
CA PRO A 5 26.38 28.93 -44.28
C PRO A 5 25.93 30.40 -44.39
N ASN A 6 25.23 30.92 -43.37
CA ASN A 6 25.31 32.34 -42.98
C ASN A 6 25.50 32.48 -41.46
N SER A 7 25.90 33.66 -40.94
CA SER A 7 26.60 33.75 -39.63
C SER A 7 26.52 35.13 -38.94
N LEU A 8 27.12 35.23 -37.73
CA LEU A 8 27.46 36.45 -36.95
C LEU A 8 26.28 37.07 -36.15
N LEU A 9 26.41 37.67 -34.94
CA LEU A 9 27.41 37.79 -33.85
C LEU A 9 26.61 38.28 -32.58
N LEU A 10 27.09 38.52 -31.33
CA LEU A 10 28.40 38.59 -30.64
C LEU A 10 28.19 38.28 -29.12
N LEU A 11 29.27 38.25 -28.31
CA LEU A 11 29.31 38.29 -26.82
C LEU A 11 30.61 39.01 -26.41
N PRO A 12 30.66 39.87 -25.35
CA PRO A 12 30.94 39.42 -23.97
C PRO A 12 30.08 40.16 -22.89
N LEU A 13 29.96 39.81 -21.59
CA LEU A 13 30.79 39.13 -20.56
C LEU A 13 31.64 40.11 -19.69
N LEU A 14 31.68 39.86 -18.36
CA LEU A 14 32.36 40.60 -17.24
C LEU A 14 31.62 41.85 -16.66
N LEU A 15 31.70 42.20 -15.36
CA LEU A 15 31.94 41.43 -14.10
C LEU A 15 31.64 42.28 -12.83
N LEU A 16 31.14 41.65 -11.76
CA LEU A 16 31.36 41.92 -10.30
C LEU A 16 31.11 43.31 -9.60
N LEU A 17 30.60 43.17 -8.35
CA LEU A 17 30.95 43.86 -7.07
C LEU A 17 30.18 45.10 -6.50
N LEU A 18 29.83 44.92 -5.21
CA LEU A 18 29.78 45.85 -4.06
C LEU A 18 28.50 46.63 -3.64
N HIS A 19 28.14 46.39 -2.38
CA HIS A 19 27.36 47.26 -1.47
C HIS A 19 28.08 48.59 -1.17
N PRO A 20 27.36 49.63 -0.71
CA PRO A 20 27.39 49.90 0.75
C PRO A 20 26.05 50.28 1.40
N ARG A 21 26.04 50.27 2.74
CA ARG A 21 25.06 50.96 3.63
C ARG A 21 25.22 52.50 3.47
N SER A 22 24.41 53.45 4.00
CA SER A 22 23.86 53.54 5.37
C SER A 22 22.96 54.79 5.60
N ILE A 23 22.06 54.73 6.61
CA ILE A 23 21.89 55.69 7.76
C ILE A 23 21.12 57.05 7.64
N LEU A 24 20.24 57.29 8.64
CA LEU A 24 19.54 58.54 9.10
C LEU A 24 18.58 59.21 8.08
N CYS A 25 17.46 59.85 8.43
CA CYS A 25 16.75 60.10 9.72
C CYS A 25 15.20 60.16 9.46
N GLU A 26 14.25 60.77 10.20
CA GLU A 26 14.24 61.71 11.35
C GLU A 26 12.95 61.55 12.23
N GLU A 27 12.53 62.61 12.94
CA GLU A 27 11.47 62.71 13.97
C GLU A 27 10.04 63.02 13.42
N THR A 28 8.91 62.65 14.05
CA THR A 28 8.22 63.34 15.19
C THR A 28 6.86 62.61 15.47
N SER A 29 6.13 62.70 16.59
CA SER A 29 6.33 63.26 17.95
C SER A 29 5.17 62.86 18.91
N SER A 30 5.43 62.77 20.23
CA SER A 30 4.45 62.85 21.37
C SER A 30 3.38 61.73 21.51
N SER A 31 2.77 61.45 22.69
CA SER A 31 2.79 62.14 24.00
C SER A 31 2.68 61.18 25.22
N GLU A 32 3.35 61.55 26.32
CA GLU A 32 2.95 61.44 27.74
C GLU A 32 2.11 60.25 28.26
N ALA A 33 2.66 59.46 29.22
CA ALA A 33 2.25 59.48 30.65
C ALA A 33 2.88 58.35 31.50
N SER A 34 3.00 58.58 32.81
CA SER A 34 3.44 57.65 33.87
C SER A 34 2.68 58.04 35.18
N PRO A 35 2.68 57.29 36.31
CA PRO A 35 3.61 56.21 36.69
C PRO A 35 2.99 55.00 37.45
N ASP A 36 3.89 54.13 37.95
CA ASP A 36 3.81 53.25 39.14
C ASP A 36 2.65 52.27 39.35
N THR A 37 2.95 50.96 39.24
CA THR A 37 2.62 49.98 40.30
C THR A 37 3.56 48.75 40.28
N SER A 38 3.50 47.93 41.33
CA SER A 38 4.45 46.84 41.66
C SER A 38 4.37 45.58 40.78
N PRO A 39 5.46 44.79 40.67
CA PRO A 39 5.45 43.49 39.98
C PRO A 39 4.88 42.38 40.87
N ASP A 40 3.78 41.76 40.43
CA ASP A 40 3.26 40.52 41.03
C ASP A 40 3.91 39.29 40.35
N THR A 41 4.66 38.49 41.11
CA THR A 41 5.21 37.22 40.61
C THR A 41 4.15 36.11 40.65
N SER A 42 3.52 35.84 39.50
CA SER A 42 2.73 34.63 39.29
C SER A 42 3.64 33.40 39.11
N PRO A 43 3.22 32.20 39.55
CA PRO A 43 4.03 30.98 39.44
C PRO A 43 4.02 30.41 38.02
N ASP A 44 5.16 29.88 37.61
CA ASP A 44 5.41 29.31 36.28
C ASP A 44 4.66 27.99 36.09
N THR A 45 3.56 28.00 35.31
CA THR A 45 2.81 26.78 34.97
C THR A 45 3.51 26.03 33.84
N SER A 46 4.28 25.01 34.22
CA SER A 46 4.82 24.00 33.31
C SER A 46 3.71 23.39 32.42
N PRO A 47 3.95 23.15 31.12
CA PRO A 47 2.92 22.65 30.21
C PRO A 47 2.49 21.22 30.56
N ASP A 48 1.18 21.02 30.78
CA ASP A 48 0.59 19.71 31.00
C ASP A 48 0.86 18.76 29.82
N VAL A 49 1.60 17.68 30.08
CA VAL A 49 1.76 16.59 29.10
C VAL A 49 0.44 15.82 29.03
N PRO A 50 -0.19 15.69 27.85
CA PRO A 50 -1.50 15.05 27.74
C PRO A 50 -1.41 13.56 28.07
N ILE A 51 -1.97 13.18 29.23
CA ILE A 51 -2.01 11.80 29.71
C ILE A 51 -2.96 10.99 28.81
N THR A 52 -2.38 10.26 27.85
CA THR A 52 -3.10 9.24 27.10
C THR A 52 -3.44 8.05 28.01
N PRO A 53 -4.63 7.43 27.88
CA PRO A 53 -4.96 6.24 28.65
C PRO A 53 -3.98 5.10 28.31
N SER A 54 -3.56 4.34 29.32
CA SER A 54 -2.68 3.19 29.12
C SER A 54 -3.40 2.12 28.27
N PRO A 55 -2.79 1.63 27.19
CA PRO A 55 -3.47 0.69 26.29
C PRO A 55 -3.64 -0.68 26.96
N SER A 56 -4.83 -1.25 26.81
CA SER A 56 -5.07 -2.65 27.14
C SER A 56 -4.32 -3.59 26.19
N LEU A 57 -4.09 -4.82 26.65
CA LEU A 57 -3.51 -5.90 25.87
C LEU A 57 -4.57 -6.97 25.66
N ASP A 58 -5.23 -6.95 24.50
CA ASP A 58 -6.45 -7.75 24.27
C ASP A 58 -6.18 -9.17 23.73
N SER A 59 -4.94 -9.67 23.81
CA SER A 59 -4.56 -11.03 23.38
C SER A 59 -3.16 -11.42 23.84
N ASP A 60 -2.87 -12.74 23.91
CA ASP A 60 -1.52 -13.27 24.07
C ASP A 60 -0.55 -12.65 23.03
N LYS A 61 -0.94 -12.63 21.74
CA LYS A 61 -0.10 -12.09 20.66
C LYS A 61 0.28 -10.63 20.89
N SER A 62 -0.65 -9.78 21.32
CA SER A 62 -0.37 -8.37 21.62
C SER A 62 0.48 -8.20 22.88
N PHE A 63 0.38 -9.08 23.88
CA PHE A 63 1.33 -9.11 25.01
C PHE A 63 2.77 -9.42 24.54
N TYR A 64 3.00 -10.51 23.79
CA TYR A 64 4.34 -10.83 23.27
C TYR A 64 4.90 -9.67 22.42
N THR A 65 4.11 -9.11 21.49
CA THR A 65 4.58 -8.08 20.54
C THR A 65 4.74 -6.67 21.16
N LYS A 66 4.06 -6.35 22.27
CA LYS A 66 4.16 -5.02 22.92
C LYS A 66 4.97 -4.99 24.23
N VAL A 67 5.05 -6.10 24.97
CA VAL A 67 5.73 -6.18 26.27
C VAL A 67 7.10 -6.85 26.17
N LEU A 68 7.21 -7.92 25.37
CA LEU A 68 8.39 -8.80 25.36
C LEU A 68 9.37 -8.51 24.21
N SER A 69 8.93 -7.96 23.08
CA SER A 69 9.80 -7.61 21.95
C SER A 69 10.28 -6.13 21.90
N VAL A 70 9.83 -5.27 22.81
CA VAL A 70 10.21 -3.84 22.85
C VAL A 70 11.40 -3.63 23.79
N HIS A 71 12.32 -2.71 23.46
CA HIS A 71 13.52 -2.44 24.26
C HIS A 71 13.24 -1.69 25.59
N SER A 72 12.11 -0.97 25.71
CA SER A 72 11.69 -0.21 26.90
C SER A 72 11.40 -1.09 28.11
N THR A 73 11.49 -0.59 29.35
CA THR A 73 10.97 -1.33 30.52
C THR A 73 9.45 -1.35 30.48
N ALA A 74 8.82 -2.52 30.58
CA ALA A 74 7.37 -2.62 30.63
C ALA A 74 6.87 -2.78 32.08
N LEU A 75 5.87 -1.97 32.44
CA LEU A 75 5.14 -2.05 33.72
C LEU A 75 3.72 -2.52 33.43
N VAL A 76 3.41 -3.76 33.79
CA VAL A 76 2.11 -4.39 33.50
C VAL A 76 1.32 -4.55 34.79
N LEU A 77 0.09 -4.02 34.83
CA LEU A 77 -0.88 -4.32 35.88
C LEU A 77 -1.72 -5.52 35.46
N PHE A 78 -1.44 -6.68 36.08
CA PHE A 78 -2.24 -7.88 35.94
C PHE A 78 -3.44 -7.81 36.90
N HIS A 79 -4.65 -7.99 36.36
CA HIS A 79 -5.88 -8.09 37.13
C HIS A 79 -6.81 -9.14 36.53
N ASP A 80 -7.82 -9.56 37.27
CA ASP A 80 -8.78 -10.57 36.81
C ASP A 80 -10.18 -10.17 37.27
N ASN A 81 -10.95 -9.61 36.34
CA ASN A 81 -12.25 -9.02 36.61
C ASN A 81 -13.37 -10.05 36.86
N SER A 82 -13.07 -11.36 36.80
CA SER A 82 -14.04 -12.43 37.07
C SER A 82 -14.36 -12.63 38.57
N SER A 83 -13.52 -12.10 39.47
CA SER A 83 -13.72 -12.18 40.93
C SER A 83 -13.42 -10.84 41.63
N PRO A 84 -14.25 -10.40 42.60
CA PRO A 84 -14.04 -9.15 43.34
C PRO A 84 -12.78 -9.17 44.24
N THR A 85 -12.17 -10.34 44.45
CA THR A 85 -10.88 -10.48 45.17
C THR A 85 -9.65 -10.36 44.26
N THR A 86 -9.83 -10.31 42.93
CA THR A 86 -8.73 -10.24 41.95
C THR A 86 -8.90 -9.12 40.91
N SER A 87 -10.08 -8.50 40.86
CA SER A 87 -10.36 -7.29 40.08
C SER A 87 -9.50 -6.13 40.57
N ALA A 88 -8.96 -5.33 39.65
CA ALA A 88 -8.31 -4.08 40.03
C ALA A 88 -9.34 -3.09 40.56
N THR A 89 -9.04 -2.45 41.70
CA THR A 89 -9.85 -1.32 42.16
C THR A 89 -9.78 -0.17 41.16
N PRO A 90 -10.81 0.69 41.08
CA PRO A 90 -10.75 1.91 40.27
C PRO A 90 -9.55 2.79 40.61
N HIS A 91 -9.11 2.78 41.87
CA HIS A 91 -7.88 3.44 42.30
C HIS A 91 -6.64 2.89 41.58
N GLN A 92 -6.37 1.58 41.62
CA GLN A 92 -5.23 0.94 40.93
C GLN A 92 -5.23 1.21 39.42
N LEU A 93 -6.40 1.16 38.77
CA LEU A 93 -6.53 1.48 37.34
C LEU A 93 -6.23 2.97 37.06
N SER A 94 -6.72 3.89 37.90
CA SER A 94 -6.39 5.32 37.79
C SER A 94 -4.94 5.66 38.16
N LEU A 95 -4.27 4.77 38.90
CA LEU A 95 -2.89 4.94 39.35
C LEU A 95 -1.88 4.67 38.22
N LEU A 96 -2.16 3.68 37.35
CA LEU A 96 -1.19 3.25 36.32
C LEU A 96 -0.74 4.38 35.37
N PRO A 97 -1.61 5.28 34.86
CA PRO A 97 -1.18 6.43 34.07
C PRO A 97 -0.26 7.39 34.84
N THR A 98 -0.58 7.70 36.11
CA THR A 98 0.22 8.60 36.96
C THR A 98 1.57 7.99 37.33
N LEU A 99 1.61 6.68 37.60
CA LEU A 99 2.83 5.89 37.75
C LEU A 99 3.68 5.92 36.48
N CYS A 100 3.06 5.77 35.31
CA CYS A 100 3.76 5.79 34.04
C CYS A 100 4.39 7.17 33.78
N SER A 101 3.61 8.25 33.98
CA SER A 101 4.09 9.62 33.89
C SER A 101 5.27 9.85 34.85
N SER A 102 5.13 9.46 36.13
CA SER A 102 6.17 9.56 37.17
C SER A 102 7.43 8.72 36.94
N LEU A 103 7.42 7.77 35.99
CA LEU A 103 8.57 6.98 35.57
C LEU A 103 9.19 7.53 34.28
N VAL A 104 8.36 7.90 33.30
CA VAL A 104 8.78 8.57 32.05
C VAL A 104 9.37 9.96 32.32
N GLU A 105 8.82 10.73 33.26
CA GLU A 105 9.38 12.00 33.73
C GLU A 105 10.80 11.83 34.28
N VAL A 106 11.09 10.70 34.92
CA VAL A 106 12.38 10.41 35.56
C VAL A 106 13.41 9.86 34.59
N PHE A 107 13.02 8.94 33.71
CA PHE A 107 13.94 8.19 32.83
C PHE A 107 13.87 8.58 31.35
N GLY A 108 13.01 9.54 30.99
CA GLY A 108 12.83 10.04 29.62
C GLY A 108 11.69 9.36 28.86
N PRO A 109 11.27 9.93 27.71
CA PRO A 109 10.29 9.30 26.82
C PRO A 109 10.76 7.91 26.39
N GLU A 110 9.80 7.03 26.11
CA GLU A 110 10.00 5.63 25.67
C GLU A 110 10.77 4.72 26.65
N SER A 111 11.33 5.23 27.75
CA SER A 111 12.04 4.42 28.76
C SER A 111 11.13 3.41 29.48
N TYR A 112 9.85 3.75 29.61
CA TYR A 112 8.81 2.91 30.17
C TYR A 112 7.63 2.77 29.22
N SER A 113 6.96 1.62 29.29
CA SER A 113 5.70 1.35 28.57
C SER A 113 4.73 0.65 29.52
N CYS A 114 3.57 1.24 29.79
CA CYS A 114 2.68 0.80 30.84
C CYS A 114 1.37 0.25 30.28
N TYR A 115 0.96 -0.93 30.75
CA TYR A 115 -0.14 -1.71 30.19
C TYR A 115 -1.04 -2.27 31.27
N THR A 116 -2.34 -2.37 30.99
CA THR A 116 -3.27 -3.23 31.74
C THR A 116 -3.44 -4.57 31.02
N LEU A 117 -3.62 -5.64 31.80
CA LEU A 117 -3.83 -6.98 31.27
C LEU A 117 -4.94 -7.67 32.09
N ASP A 118 -6.12 -7.79 31.47
CA ASP A 118 -7.31 -8.39 32.08
C ASP A 118 -7.35 -9.90 31.81
N CYS A 119 -7.03 -10.67 32.84
CA CYS A 119 -7.01 -12.11 32.81
C CYS A 119 -8.37 -12.80 32.79
N SER A 120 -9.48 -12.05 32.82
CA SER A 120 -10.79 -12.58 32.48
C SER A 120 -10.99 -12.81 30.97
N SER A 121 -10.13 -12.24 30.11
CA SER A 121 -10.22 -12.44 28.66
C SER A 121 -9.76 -13.84 28.23
N PRO A 122 -10.56 -14.59 27.43
CA PRO A 122 -10.18 -15.92 26.94
C PRO A 122 -8.97 -15.90 25.99
N SER A 123 -8.66 -14.73 25.42
CA SER A 123 -7.51 -14.51 24.52
C SER A 123 -6.14 -14.42 25.24
N LEU A 124 -6.15 -14.39 26.58
CA LEU A 124 -4.98 -14.20 27.44
C LEU A 124 -4.74 -15.37 28.42
N THR A 125 -5.60 -16.39 28.43
CA THR A 125 -5.63 -17.41 29.48
C THR A 125 -4.31 -18.16 29.64
N LYS A 126 -3.51 -18.32 28.57
CA LYS A 126 -2.19 -18.96 28.62
C LYS A 126 -1.14 -18.06 29.30
N THR A 127 -1.04 -16.79 28.90
CA THR A 127 -0.14 -15.83 29.56
C THR A 127 -0.52 -15.66 31.03
N CYS A 128 -1.81 -15.46 31.30
CA CYS A 128 -2.33 -15.27 32.65
C CYS A 128 -2.11 -16.47 33.56
N SER A 129 -2.44 -17.69 33.13
CA SER A 129 -2.20 -18.89 33.97
C SER A 129 -0.73 -19.10 34.29
N THR A 130 0.18 -18.80 33.34
CA THR A 130 1.63 -18.88 33.54
C THR A 130 2.11 -17.95 34.66
N TYR A 131 1.70 -16.68 34.66
CA TYR A 131 2.08 -15.73 35.71
C TYR A 131 1.24 -15.87 37.00
N LYS A 132 -0.01 -16.35 36.94
CA LYS A 132 -0.87 -16.56 38.11
C LYS A 132 -0.33 -17.63 39.07
N ALA A 133 0.51 -18.54 38.60
CA ALA A 133 1.28 -19.47 39.43
C ALA A 133 2.57 -18.88 40.04
N GLN A 134 3.06 -17.75 39.54
CA GLN A 134 4.32 -17.10 39.95
C GLN A 134 4.11 -15.85 40.82
N LEU A 135 2.97 -15.16 40.66
CA LEU A 135 2.64 -13.91 41.36
C LEU A 135 2.07 -14.20 42.76
N PRO A 136 2.65 -13.63 43.85
CA PRO A 136 2.25 -13.96 45.23
C PRO A 136 0.95 -13.28 45.68
N LYS A 137 0.38 -12.37 44.88
CA LYS A 137 -0.89 -11.69 45.13
C LYS A 137 -1.53 -11.20 43.83
N TRP A 138 -2.84 -10.98 43.86
CA TRP A 138 -3.65 -10.47 42.76
C TRP A 138 -4.57 -9.33 43.27
N PRO A 139 -4.77 -8.24 42.50
CA PRO A 139 -3.99 -7.85 41.30
C PRO A 139 -2.49 -7.65 41.60
N SER A 140 -1.68 -7.41 40.57
CA SER A 140 -0.23 -7.23 40.73
C SER A 140 0.39 -6.33 39.67
N PHE A 141 1.26 -5.41 40.07
CA PHE A 141 2.18 -4.74 39.16
C PHE A 141 3.42 -5.62 38.94
N VAL A 142 3.78 -5.84 37.67
CA VAL A 142 4.90 -6.68 37.24
C VAL A 142 5.86 -5.87 36.37
N GLY A 143 7.16 -5.98 36.67
CA GLY A 143 8.23 -5.29 35.95
C GLY A 143 8.97 -6.24 35.01
N PHE A 144 8.92 -5.95 33.71
CA PHE A 144 9.73 -6.60 32.69
C PHE A 144 10.78 -5.62 32.17
N SER A 145 12.06 -5.95 32.28
CA SER A 145 13.13 -5.17 31.62
C SER A 145 14.20 -6.08 31.02
N GLY A 146 15.42 -5.58 30.82
CA GLY A 146 16.46 -6.24 30.06
C GLY A 146 16.26 -6.15 28.54
N THR A 147 17.34 -6.39 27.81
CA THR A 147 17.27 -6.66 26.36
C THR A 147 16.55 -8.00 26.13
N PRO A 148 15.79 -8.17 25.03
CA PRO A 148 15.14 -9.44 24.74
C PRO A 148 16.19 -10.56 24.54
N VAL A 149 16.19 -11.57 25.40
CA VAL A 149 17.18 -12.66 25.35
C VAL A 149 16.66 -13.78 24.45
N LYS A 150 17.51 -14.25 23.55
CA LYS A 150 17.22 -15.37 22.65
C LYS A 150 17.14 -16.66 23.47
N ASN A 151 15.97 -17.29 23.55
CA ASN A 151 15.75 -18.49 24.37
C ASN A 151 16.74 -19.62 23.96
N PRO A 152 17.67 -20.04 24.85
CA PRO A 152 18.72 -20.99 24.48
C PRO A 152 18.20 -22.42 24.26
N TYR A 153 16.97 -22.72 24.67
CA TYR A 153 16.37 -24.05 24.57
C TYR A 153 15.49 -24.26 23.33
N GLN A 154 15.35 -23.25 22.45
CA GLN A 154 14.59 -23.40 21.20
C GLN A 154 15.44 -23.06 19.95
N PRO A 155 15.62 -23.99 19.00
CA PRO A 155 16.52 -23.82 17.85
C PRO A 155 15.99 -22.91 16.73
N LYS A 156 14.92 -22.14 16.97
CA LYS A 156 14.34 -21.17 16.03
C LYS A 156 13.88 -19.92 16.78
N GLY A 157 14.27 -18.74 16.28
CA GLY A 157 14.07 -17.45 16.95
C GLY A 157 12.61 -16.95 16.92
N LYS A 158 11.69 -17.65 17.58
CA LYS A 158 10.30 -17.21 17.77
C LYS A 158 10.00 -16.75 19.20
N ASP A 159 10.69 -17.31 20.20
CA ASP A 159 10.57 -16.89 21.60
C ASP A 159 11.82 -16.12 22.02
N MET A 160 11.76 -14.79 21.96
CA MET A 160 12.65 -13.94 22.77
C MET A 160 11.95 -13.71 24.11
N ASN A 161 12.49 -14.29 25.17
CA ASN A 161 11.99 -14.06 26.51
C ASN A 161 12.75 -12.88 27.12
N ARG A 162 12.00 -11.98 27.76
CA ARG A 162 12.57 -11.10 28.78
C ARG A 162 12.41 -11.81 30.11
N ASP A 163 13.41 -11.75 30.97
CA ASP A 163 13.31 -12.35 32.28
C ASP A 163 12.20 -11.66 33.10
N PHE A 164 11.37 -12.45 33.77
CA PHE A 164 10.50 -11.94 34.83
C PHE A 164 11.40 -11.47 35.98
N ILE A 165 11.40 -10.17 36.27
CA ILE A 165 12.35 -9.61 37.25
C ILE A 165 11.73 -9.50 38.65
N ALA A 166 10.52 -8.95 38.75
CA ALA A 166 9.81 -8.85 40.03
C ALA A 166 8.30 -8.57 39.88
N SER A 167 7.54 -9.01 40.89
CA SER A 167 6.25 -8.45 41.27
C SER A 167 6.40 -7.37 42.35
N TYR A 168 5.50 -6.38 42.36
CA TYR A 168 5.45 -5.38 43.42
C TYR A 168 4.70 -5.91 44.64
N ASN A 169 5.43 -6.40 45.65
CA ASN A 169 4.83 -7.02 46.84
C ASN A 169 4.42 -6.01 47.94
N GLY A 170 4.57 -4.71 47.72
CA GLY A 170 4.24 -3.66 48.69
C GLY A 170 2.77 -3.20 48.67
N PRO A 171 2.43 -2.16 49.47
CA PRO A 171 1.10 -1.52 49.48
C PRO A 171 0.82 -0.77 48.16
N GLU A 172 -0.27 -1.11 47.49
CA GLU A 172 -0.62 -0.61 46.13
C GLU A 172 -1.43 0.69 46.15
N ASP A 173 -1.98 1.06 47.30
CA ASP A 173 -2.53 2.40 47.57
C ASP A 173 -1.45 3.49 47.53
N LYS A 174 -0.18 3.12 47.79
CA LYS A 174 0.93 4.07 47.93
C LYS A 174 1.73 4.21 46.65
N GLU A 175 1.27 5.09 45.78
CA GLU A 175 1.95 5.49 44.54
C GLU A 175 3.48 5.65 44.70
N ARG A 176 3.92 6.41 45.71
CA ARG A 176 5.34 6.69 45.98
C ARG A 176 6.17 5.43 46.26
N GLU A 177 5.58 4.35 46.77
CA GLU A 177 6.26 3.08 46.98
C GLU A 177 6.32 2.26 45.68
N VAL A 178 5.26 2.28 44.86
CA VAL A 178 5.24 1.68 43.51
C VAL A 178 6.24 2.37 42.58
N VAL A 179 6.30 3.71 42.54
CA VAL A 179 7.29 4.48 41.77
C VAL A 179 8.71 4.19 42.26
N ARG A 180 8.94 4.13 43.58
CA ARG A 180 10.26 3.80 44.16
C ARG A 180 10.71 2.38 43.82
N TRP A 181 9.77 1.44 43.73
CA TRP A 181 10.02 0.08 43.24
C TRP A 181 10.30 0.10 41.73
N GLY A 182 9.42 0.68 40.91
CA GLY A 182 9.58 0.80 39.46
C GLY A 182 10.94 1.37 39.05
N ARG A 183 11.39 2.45 39.71
CA ARG A 183 12.72 3.07 39.53
C ARG A 183 13.92 2.11 39.67
N ARG A 184 13.76 0.92 40.26
CA ARG A 184 14.81 -0.13 40.34
C ARG A 184 14.93 -0.94 39.04
N PHE A 185 13.88 -1.01 38.23
CA PHE A 185 13.78 -1.81 37.00
C PHE A 185 13.98 -1.00 35.72
N ALA A 186 14.32 0.29 35.85
CA ALA A 186 14.77 1.12 34.73
C ALA A 186 15.97 0.45 34.04
N PRO A 187 16.06 0.48 32.69
CA PRO A 187 17.16 -0.15 31.97
C PRO A 187 18.49 0.41 32.49
N ASP A 188 19.35 -0.47 33.03
CA ASP A 188 20.63 -0.06 33.58
C ASP A 188 21.70 -0.06 32.47
N MET A 189 21.56 0.87 31.52
CA MET A 189 22.48 1.06 30.40
C MET A 189 23.81 1.71 30.85
N VAL A 190 24.20 1.55 32.12
CA VAL A 190 25.43 2.12 32.70
C VAL A 190 26.33 0.99 33.20
N THR A 191 27.40 0.73 32.46
CA THR A 191 28.39 -0.29 32.80
C THR A 191 29.21 0.14 34.00
N LYS A 192 29.30 -0.70 35.03
CA LYS A 192 30.16 -0.44 36.19
C LYS A 192 31.58 -0.97 35.97
N VAL A 193 32.55 -0.15 36.35
CA VAL A 193 33.98 -0.44 36.29
C VAL A 193 34.70 0.20 37.49
N GLU A 194 35.87 -0.32 37.81
CA GLU A 194 36.82 0.22 38.78
C GLU A 194 37.78 1.22 38.11
N SER A 195 37.99 1.14 36.79
CA SER A 195 38.86 2.06 36.03
C SER A 195 38.44 2.25 34.57
N LYS A 196 38.97 3.29 33.89
CA LYS A 196 38.82 3.45 32.43
C LYS A 196 39.39 2.25 31.66
N ALA A 197 40.56 1.74 32.06
CA ALA A 197 41.24 0.63 31.39
C ALA A 197 40.38 -0.64 31.37
N GLU A 198 39.73 -1.00 32.48
CA GLU A 198 38.80 -2.14 32.55
C GLU A 198 37.61 -1.98 31.59
N GLY A 199 37.11 -0.74 31.41
CA GLY A 199 36.06 -0.41 30.44
C GLY A 199 36.53 -0.40 28.97
N GLU A 200 37.84 -0.47 28.73
CA GLU A 200 38.46 -0.68 27.41
C GLU A 200 38.83 -2.15 27.18
N GLU A 201 39.08 -2.93 28.23
CA GLU A 201 39.30 -4.37 28.15
C GLU A 201 37.98 -5.14 27.95
N LYS A 202 36.93 -4.81 28.71
CA LYS A 202 35.58 -5.39 28.54
C LYS A 202 34.98 -5.19 27.14
N GLU A 203 35.36 -4.13 26.43
CA GLU A 203 34.92 -3.93 25.04
C GLU A 203 35.60 -4.93 24.08
N LYS A 204 36.87 -5.27 24.32
CA LYS A 204 37.64 -6.21 23.48
C LYS A 204 37.11 -7.64 23.65
N GLU A 205 36.84 -8.05 24.89
CA GLU A 205 36.20 -9.36 25.18
C GLU A 205 34.82 -9.49 24.52
N GLY A 206 34.05 -8.40 24.42
CA GLY A 206 32.72 -8.39 23.82
C GLY A 206 32.69 -8.45 22.29
N LYS A 207 33.83 -8.30 21.58
CA LYS A 207 33.89 -8.10 20.12
C LYS A 207 34.55 -9.24 19.33
N GLU A 208 34.87 -10.38 19.94
CA GLU A 208 35.61 -11.47 19.28
C GLU A 208 34.80 -12.30 18.23
N GLY A 209 33.57 -11.88 17.89
CA GLY A 209 32.67 -12.63 16.98
C GLY A 209 32.10 -11.86 15.77
N ASP A 210 31.86 -10.55 15.87
CA ASP A 210 31.13 -9.77 14.85
C ASP A 210 31.99 -8.66 14.24
N LYS A 211 31.90 -8.52 12.90
CA LYS A 211 32.72 -7.59 12.10
C LYS A 211 32.43 -6.13 12.42
N GLU A 212 33.50 -5.33 12.55
CA GLU A 212 33.53 -3.86 12.44
C GLU A 212 32.30 -3.12 12.98
N THR A 213 31.94 -3.40 14.24
CA THR A 213 30.99 -2.57 14.98
C THR A 213 31.67 -1.27 15.41
N GLU A 214 31.23 -0.15 14.83
CA GLU A 214 31.70 1.20 15.13
C GLU A 214 31.80 1.43 16.65
N THR A 215 32.94 1.95 17.11
CA THR A 215 33.19 2.21 18.53
C THR A 215 32.40 3.44 18.97
N LEU A 216 31.32 3.25 19.72
CA LEU A 216 30.52 4.37 20.23
C LEU A 216 31.35 5.24 21.20
N PRO A 217 31.17 6.57 21.20
CA PRO A 217 31.78 7.46 22.19
C PRO A 217 31.47 7.02 23.63
N LYS A 218 32.51 6.90 24.46
CA LYS A 218 32.38 6.50 25.87
C LYS A 218 32.21 7.70 26.79
N VAL A 219 31.13 7.68 27.57
CA VAL A 219 30.80 8.68 28.59
C VAL A 219 31.10 8.10 29.97
N TRP A 220 32.06 8.70 30.68
CA TRP A 220 32.53 8.24 31.99
C TRP A 220 32.01 9.16 33.08
N LEU A 221 31.34 8.62 34.10
CA LEU A 221 31.09 9.31 35.36
C LEU A 221 31.97 8.70 36.47
N THR A 222 32.94 9.46 36.97
CA THR A 222 33.75 9.11 38.15
C THR A 222 33.10 9.70 39.40
N THR A 223 32.82 8.87 40.41
CA THR A 223 32.20 9.32 41.67
C THR A 223 32.36 8.29 42.80
N SER A 224 32.33 8.74 44.05
CA SER A 224 32.27 7.90 45.26
C SER A 224 30.96 7.11 45.45
N LYS A 225 29.99 7.22 44.53
CA LYS A 225 28.70 6.54 44.59
C LYS A 225 28.71 5.22 43.83
N LYS A 226 28.61 4.09 44.55
CA LYS A 226 28.59 2.71 44.01
C LYS A 226 27.35 2.34 43.17
N THR A 227 26.45 3.30 42.91
CA THR A 227 25.22 3.13 42.12
C THR A 227 25.00 4.33 41.19
N PRO A 228 24.62 4.10 39.92
CA PRO A 228 24.35 5.19 38.98
C PRO A 228 23.13 5.99 39.43
N THR A 229 23.20 7.31 39.24
CA THR A 229 22.07 8.19 39.58
C THR A 229 20.91 7.99 38.58
N PRO A 230 19.65 8.27 38.94
CA PRO A 230 18.53 8.22 38.00
C PRO A 230 18.75 9.14 36.78
N MET A 231 19.42 10.28 36.97
CA MET A 231 19.83 11.19 35.90
C MET A 231 20.83 10.54 34.93
N LEU A 232 21.83 9.80 35.44
CA LEU A 232 22.78 9.10 34.57
C LEU A 232 22.09 7.97 33.79
N LYS A 233 21.20 7.20 34.44
CA LYS A 233 20.38 6.18 33.74
C LYS A 233 19.51 6.79 32.64
N ARG A 234 18.90 7.95 32.91
CA ARG A 234 18.13 8.70 31.91
C ARG A 234 19.01 9.11 30.73
N LEU A 235 20.18 9.68 30.97
CA LEU A 235 21.09 10.09 29.89
C LEU A 235 21.56 8.89 29.07
N ALA A 236 21.89 7.77 29.72
CA ALA A 236 22.23 6.52 29.05
C ALA A 236 21.08 5.94 28.21
N TRP A 237 19.83 6.23 28.56
CA TRP A 237 18.67 5.90 27.74
C TRP A 237 18.45 6.90 26.59
N GLU A 238 18.49 8.21 26.84
CA GLU A 238 18.30 9.25 25.81
C GLU A 238 19.41 9.25 24.74
N PHE A 239 20.59 8.73 25.07
CA PHE A 239 21.72 8.51 24.14
C PHE A 239 21.96 7.02 23.80
N TYR A 240 20.98 6.14 24.01
CA TYR A 240 21.09 4.71 23.70
C TYR A 240 21.43 4.48 22.21
N ARG A 241 22.43 3.62 21.93
CA ARG A 241 23.07 3.39 20.62
C ARG A 241 23.79 4.60 20.01
N GLN A 242 23.97 5.68 20.76
CA GLN A 242 24.74 6.86 20.34
C GLN A 242 26.04 6.96 21.14
N ALA A 243 25.99 6.65 22.44
CA ALA A 243 27.14 6.63 23.34
C ALA A 243 26.99 5.54 24.43
N ASP A 244 28.11 4.96 24.87
CA ASP A 244 28.15 3.98 25.94
C ASP A 244 28.48 4.66 27.28
N PHE A 245 27.71 4.36 28.33
CA PHE A 245 27.84 5.01 29.63
C PHE A 245 28.53 4.11 30.66
N TYR A 246 29.51 4.67 31.35
CA TYR A 246 30.33 3.97 32.34
C TYR A 246 30.31 4.71 33.68
N LEU A 247 30.26 3.95 34.78
CA LEU A 247 30.36 4.44 36.15
C LEU A 247 31.65 3.92 36.79
N ILE A 248 32.60 4.83 37.04
CA ILE A 248 33.82 4.55 37.81
C ILE A 248 33.53 4.89 39.29
N THR A 249 33.70 3.89 40.16
CA THR A 249 33.54 4.07 41.61
C THR A 249 34.89 4.41 42.24
N ASP A 250 35.10 5.67 42.59
CA ASP A 250 36.31 6.16 43.25
C ASP A 250 35.96 6.74 44.62
N GLU A 251 36.36 6.06 45.70
CA GLU A 251 36.10 6.51 47.08
C GLU A 251 36.93 7.74 47.49
N THR A 252 37.97 8.09 46.72
CA THR A 252 38.78 9.31 46.92
C THR A 252 38.27 10.53 46.17
N ALA A 253 37.30 10.36 45.26
CA ALA A 253 36.73 11.45 44.47
C ALA A 253 35.84 12.38 45.33
N GLU A 254 36.41 13.48 45.81
CA GLU A 254 35.71 14.55 46.55
C GLU A 254 34.52 15.14 45.76
N THR A 255 34.68 15.25 44.44
CA THR A 255 33.65 15.70 43.50
C THR A 255 33.44 14.67 42.41
N ALA A 256 32.20 14.56 41.92
CA ALA A 256 31.91 13.76 40.74
C ALA A 256 32.45 14.47 39.49
N LYS A 257 32.93 13.70 38.51
CA LYS A 257 33.43 14.17 37.21
C LYS A 257 32.73 13.43 36.09
N LEU A 258 32.29 14.13 35.06
CA LEU A 258 31.72 13.55 33.84
C LEU A 258 32.62 13.90 32.66
N GLU A 259 33.00 12.90 31.87
CA GLU A 259 33.94 13.06 30.75
C GLU A 259 33.43 12.27 29.54
N ILE A 260 33.70 12.75 28.33
CA ILE A 260 33.48 12.00 27.09
C ILE A 260 34.77 12.02 26.25
N GLY A 261 35.33 10.82 26.00
CA GLY A 261 36.74 10.70 25.62
C GLY A 261 37.64 11.40 26.64
N ASP A 262 38.47 12.34 26.15
CA ASP A 262 39.39 13.16 26.95
C ASP A 262 38.80 14.52 27.38
N VAL A 263 37.51 14.78 27.15
CA VAL A 263 36.88 16.09 27.40
C VAL A 263 36.02 16.05 28.66
N GLU A 264 36.46 16.75 29.70
CA GLU A 264 35.73 16.96 30.96
C GLU A 264 34.58 17.98 30.81
N PHE A 265 33.42 17.64 31.35
CA PHE A 265 32.27 18.54 31.48
C PHE A 265 32.47 19.51 32.64
N LYS A 266 32.53 20.81 32.33
CA LYS A 266 32.79 21.90 33.30
C LYS A 266 31.53 22.61 33.82
N GLY A 267 30.34 22.13 33.44
CA GLY A 267 29.05 22.67 33.89
C GLY A 267 28.59 22.08 35.23
N ASN A 268 27.35 22.39 35.61
CA ASN A 268 26.75 21.91 36.84
C ASN A 268 26.20 20.49 36.65
N LEU A 269 26.80 19.50 37.32
CA LEU A 269 26.38 18.08 37.27
C LEU A 269 24.98 17.78 37.87
N LYS A 270 24.23 18.81 38.27
CA LYS A 270 22.80 18.72 38.61
C LYS A 270 21.88 19.13 37.45
N GLU A 271 22.35 19.98 36.53
CA GLU A 271 21.54 20.47 35.41
C GLU A 271 21.59 19.47 34.25
N ARG A 272 20.54 18.66 34.13
CA ARG A 272 20.38 17.66 33.05
C ARG A 272 20.63 18.27 31.68
N ASP A 273 20.14 19.48 31.43
CA ASP A 273 20.11 20.07 30.09
C ASP A 273 21.43 20.70 29.66
N GLU A 274 22.27 21.16 30.61
CA GLU A 274 23.67 21.47 30.33
C GLU A 274 24.44 20.21 29.91
N ILE A 275 24.26 19.10 30.65
CA ILE A 275 24.91 17.82 30.35
C ILE A 275 24.43 17.29 28.99
N LYS A 276 23.12 17.38 28.71
CA LYS A 276 22.53 16.97 27.44
C LYS A 276 23.09 17.77 26.27
N ALA A 277 23.19 19.10 26.39
CA ALA A 277 23.81 19.94 25.36
C ALA A 277 25.31 19.62 25.15
N PHE A 278 26.04 19.32 26.22
CA PHE A 278 27.44 18.89 26.15
C PHE A 278 27.61 17.54 25.43
N LEU A 279 26.71 16.58 25.67
CA LEU A 279 26.72 15.27 25.01
C LEU A 279 26.26 15.38 23.55
N SER A 280 25.12 16.01 23.26
CA SER A 280 24.60 16.21 21.90
C SER A 280 25.51 17.01 20.96
N SER A 281 26.56 17.68 21.48
CA SER A 281 27.58 18.37 20.69
C SER A 281 28.87 17.56 20.46
N ARG A 282 28.93 16.30 20.91
CA ARG A 282 30.11 15.40 20.82
C ARG A 282 29.75 13.97 20.42
N VAL A 283 28.59 13.50 20.83
CA VAL A 283 27.98 12.25 20.39
C VAL A 283 27.38 12.47 18.99
N PRO A 284 27.58 11.56 18.02
CA PRO A 284 26.92 11.67 16.72
C PRO A 284 25.39 11.65 16.89
N PRO A 285 24.62 12.30 15.99
CA PRO A 285 23.16 12.18 16.02
C PRO A 285 22.77 10.70 15.91
N PRO A 286 21.65 10.28 16.52
CA PRO A 286 21.23 8.89 16.45
C PRO A 286 21.12 8.44 15.00
N PRO A 287 21.66 7.25 14.64
CA PRO A 287 21.44 6.70 13.31
C PRO A 287 19.92 6.65 13.10
N PRO A 288 19.41 7.16 11.96
CA PRO A 288 17.97 7.29 11.74
C PRO A 288 17.31 5.95 12.01
N SER A 289 16.30 5.95 12.88
CA SER A 289 15.69 4.71 13.40
C SER A 289 15.42 3.75 12.25
N ARG A 290 16.02 2.55 12.28
CA ARG A 290 15.99 1.59 11.16
C ARG A 290 14.56 1.13 10.78
N TYR A 291 13.56 1.51 11.57
CA TYR A 291 12.13 1.27 11.34
C TYR A 291 11.31 2.55 11.05
N MET A 292 11.91 3.75 11.10
CA MET A 292 11.30 5.00 10.64
C MET A 292 11.79 5.41 9.25
N PHE A 293 11.47 4.58 8.26
CA PHE A 293 11.27 5.10 6.91
C PHE A 293 10.06 6.04 6.96
N THR A 294 10.32 7.35 7.01
CA THR A 294 9.24 8.35 6.94
C THR A 294 8.57 8.25 5.56
N SER A 295 7.24 8.11 5.53
CA SER A 295 6.47 7.87 4.29
C SER A 295 6.69 8.93 3.21
N SER A 296 7.16 10.11 3.61
CA SER A 296 7.62 11.21 2.75
C SER A 296 8.76 10.87 1.78
N SER A 297 9.37 9.68 1.84
CA SER A 297 10.43 9.24 0.91
C SER A 297 10.00 8.18 -0.14
N LEU A 298 8.73 7.72 -0.10
CA LEU A 298 8.20 6.65 -0.96
C LEU A 298 8.43 6.86 -2.48
N THR A 299 8.49 8.11 -2.92
CA THR A 299 8.64 8.52 -4.32
C THR A 299 10.00 8.21 -4.94
N ALA A 300 11.01 7.87 -4.14
CA ALA A 300 12.37 7.61 -4.61
C ALA A 300 12.65 6.13 -4.95
N PHE A 301 11.69 5.23 -4.70
CA PHE A 301 11.95 3.78 -4.61
C PHE A 301 11.20 2.91 -5.62
N SER A 302 10.15 3.43 -6.28
CA SER A 302 9.54 2.84 -7.47
C SER A 302 9.16 3.97 -8.39
N LYS A 303 9.44 3.86 -9.70
CA LYS A 303 9.27 4.97 -10.65
C LYS A 303 7.79 5.39 -10.85
N SER A 304 6.85 4.57 -10.38
CA SER A 304 5.40 4.81 -10.47
C SER A 304 4.60 4.40 -9.21
N GLY A 305 5.26 4.06 -8.10
CA GLY A 305 4.62 3.95 -6.77
C GLY A 305 3.77 2.69 -6.49
N TYR A 306 3.65 1.76 -7.43
CA TYR A 306 2.81 0.55 -7.27
C TYR A 306 3.29 -0.42 -6.17
N ALA A 307 4.57 -0.38 -5.80
CA ALA A 307 5.14 -1.24 -4.78
C ALA A 307 4.99 -0.65 -3.36
N THR A 308 4.18 -1.27 -2.51
CA THR A 308 3.94 -0.80 -1.13
C THR A 308 5.11 -1.17 -0.21
N VAL A 309 5.69 -0.19 0.49
CA VAL A 309 6.69 -0.48 1.54
C VAL A 309 6.00 -1.15 2.74
N LEU A 310 6.41 -2.39 3.02
CA LEU A 310 5.93 -3.26 4.07
C LEU A 310 6.74 -3.05 5.36
N THR A 311 6.05 -3.01 6.50
CA THR A 311 6.68 -2.86 7.82
C THR A 311 6.98 -4.19 8.52
N SER A 312 6.49 -5.31 7.99
CA SER A 312 6.69 -6.66 8.54
C SER A 312 6.44 -7.75 7.50
N LEU A 313 6.94 -8.96 7.77
CA LEU A 313 6.68 -10.16 6.97
C LEU A 313 6.19 -11.31 7.88
N PRO A 314 5.27 -12.19 7.41
CA PRO A 314 4.57 -12.11 6.13
C PRO A 314 3.66 -10.87 6.04
N PRO A 315 3.37 -10.39 4.82
CA PRO A 315 2.36 -9.34 4.61
C PRO A 315 0.94 -9.87 4.93
N PRO A 316 -0.11 -9.02 4.93
CA PRO A 316 -1.48 -9.47 5.15
C PRO A 316 -1.89 -10.59 4.18
N ASN A 317 -2.34 -11.73 4.70
CA ASN A 317 -2.67 -12.94 3.93
C ASN A 317 -3.84 -12.77 2.93
N THR A 318 -4.50 -11.61 2.87
CA THR A 318 -5.65 -11.35 2.01
C THR A 318 -5.29 -11.03 0.55
N PHE A 319 -4.02 -10.81 0.22
CA PHE A 319 -3.58 -10.56 -1.17
C PHE A 319 -2.50 -11.55 -1.61
N TYR A 320 -2.40 -11.74 -2.93
CA TYR A 320 -1.27 -12.42 -3.57
C TYR A 320 -0.09 -11.44 -3.68
N TRP A 321 0.91 -11.57 -2.81
CA TRP A 321 2.00 -10.59 -2.72
C TRP A 321 3.25 -11.02 -3.48
N LEU A 322 3.77 -10.09 -4.29
CA LEU A 322 5.10 -10.14 -4.87
C LEU A 322 6.01 -9.14 -4.13
N VAL A 323 6.88 -9.63 -3.24
CA VAL A 323 7.65 -8.79 -2.32
C VAL A 323 9.13 -8.77 -2.69
N ALA A 324 9.66 -7.61 -3.07
CA ALA A 324 11.09 -7.37 -3.07
C ALA A 324 11.63 -7.31 -1.63
N ILE A 325 12.66 -8.09 -1.32
CA ILE A 325 13.41 -8.03 -0.06
C ILE A 325 14.80 -7.48 -0.39
N VAL A 326 15.14 -6.32 0.18
CA VAL A 326 16.35 -5.55 -0.16
C VAL A 326 17.15 -5.13 1.09
N PRO A 327 18.49 -5.04 1.03
CA PRO A 327 19.31 -4.54 2.14
C PRO A 327 19.04 -3.08 2.48
N SER A 328 18.76 -2.24 1.47
CA SER A 328 18.54 -0.81 1.67
C SER A 328 17.66 -0.19 0.57
N LEU A 329 17.07 0.95 0.91
CA LEU A 329 16.40 1.85 -0.01
C LEU A 329 17.11 3.21 0.03
N THR A 330 18.26 3.27 -0.64
CA THR A 330 19.02 4.51 -0.87
C THR A 330 18.72 5.03 -2.29
N PRO A 331 18.25 6.27 -2.48
CA PRO A 331 18.20 6.90 -3.79
C PRO A 331 19.63 7.16 -4.27
N ASP A 332 19.98 6.76 -5.49
CA ASP A 332 21.28 7.09 -6.09
C ASP A 332 21.09 8.19 -7.16
N PRO A 333 21.67 9.38 -6.98
CA PRO A 333 21.49 10.52 -7.87
C PRO A 333 22.10 10.34 -9.28
N ALA A 334 22.87 9.27 -9.55
CA ALA A 334 23.54 9.08 -10.83
C ALA A 334 22.62 8.69 -12.02
N ASP A 335 21.42 8.14 -11.74
CA ASP A 335 20.45 7.70 -12.76
C ASP A 335 19.00 7.94 -12.26
N PRO A 336 18.39 9.09 -12.55
CA PRO A 336 17.00 9.37 -12.17
C PRO A 336 15.98 8.55 -12.97
N ASP A 337 16.41 7.85 -14.02
CA ASP A 337 15.53 7.07 -14.90
C ASP A 337 15.32 5.63 -14.44
N ARG A 338 16.03 5.16 -13.41
CA ARG A 338 15.79 3.87 -12.75
C ARG A 338 15.71 4.00 -11.24
N SER A 339 14.62 3.48 -10.66
CA SER A 339 14.43 3.42 -9.21
C SER A 339 15.53 2.59 -8.55
N SER A 340 15.82 2.87 -7.27
CA SER A 340 16.82 2.08 -6.51
C SER A 340 16.41 0.62 -6.33
N LEU A 341 15.14 0.29 -6.57
CA LEU A 341 14.60 -1.06 -6.53
C LEU A 341 14.86 -1.82 -7.84
N ASP A 342 14.56 -1.21 -9.00
CA ASP A 342 14.79 -1.82 -10.32
C ASP A 342 16.29 -2.05 -10.61
N ARG A 343 17.16 -1.21 -10.04
CA ARG A 343 18.61 -1.41 -10.09
C ARG A 343 19.13 -2.54 -9.18
N GLN A 344 18.40 -2.87 -8.12
CA GLN A 344 18.71 -4.00 -7.23
C GLN A 344 18.09 -5.31 -7.74
N ILE A 345 16.91 -5.23 -8.33
CA ILE A 345 16.10 -6.34 -8.84
C ILE A 345 15.57 -5.92 -10.22
N LYS A 346 16.26 -6.35 -11.27
CA LYS A 346 15.97 -5.98 -12.66
C LYS A 346 14.51 -6.30 -13.02
N ASP A 347 13.88 -5.38 -13.74
CA ASP A 347 12.51 -5.46 -14.29
C ASP A 347 11.40 -5.44 -13.22
N PHE A 348 11.73 -5.16 -11.95
CA PHE A 348 10.74 -5.12 -10.88
C PHE A 348 9.74 -3.96 -11.04
N ASP A 349 10.18 -2.78 -11.50
CA ASP A 349 9.26 -1.65 -11.67
C ASP A 349 8.21 -1.94 -12.77
N GLU A 350 8.60 -2.65 -13.83
CA GLU A 350 7.68 -3.10 -14.89
C GLU A 350 6.72 -4.18 -14.38
N VAL A 351 7.26 -5.23 -13.73
CA VAL A 351 6.46 -6.31 -13.11
C VAL A 351 5.48 -5.78 -12.07
N SER A 352 5.86 -4.76 -11.29
CA SER A 352 4.99 -4.19 -10.25
C SER A 352 3.68 -3.60 -10.79
N ARG A 353 3.66 -3.18 -12.07
CA ARG A 353 2.46 -2.70 -12.77
C ARG A 353 1.47 -3.84 -13.08
N GLY A 354 1.96 -5.07 -13.21
CA GLY A 354 1.09 -6.24 -13.36
C GLY A 354 0.38 -6.65 -12.06
N CYS A 355 0.83 -6.15 -10.91
CA CYS A 355 0.33 -6.53 -9.58
C CYS A 355 -0.81 -5.61 -9.08
N GLU A 356 -1.87 -5.50 -9.89
CA GLU A 356 -3.11 -4.78 -9.55
C GLU A 356 -4.14 -5.68 -8.83
N GLY A 357 -5.27 -5.12 -8.40
CA GLY A 357 -6.42 -5.92 -7.94
C GLY A 357 -6.16 -6.70 -6.66
N VAL A 358 -6.33 -8.03 -6.71
CA VAL A 358 -6.04 -8.94 -5.60
C VAL A 358 -4.57 -9.40 -5.54
N MET A 359 -3.78 -9.07 -6.57
CA MET A 359 -2.32 -9.07 -6.48
C MET A 359 -1.83 -7.74 -5.92
N LYS A 360 -0.69 -7.73 -5.22
CA LYS A 360 -0.02 -6.50 -4.75
C LYS A 360 1.50 -6.63 -4.84
N ALA A 361 2.17 -5.58 -5.33
CA ALA A 361 3.61 -5.45 -5.22
C ALA A 361 4.00 -4.88 -3.84
N GLY A 362 5.06 -5.42 -3.24
CA GLY A 362 5.56 -4.98 -1.94
C GLY A 362 7.07 -4.82 -1.91
N VAL A 363 7.58 -4.02 -0.98
CA VAL A 363 9.02 -3.88 -0.70
C VAL A 363 9.25 -4.01 0.81
N PHE A 364 10.15 -4.88 1.22
CA PHE A 364 10.57 -5.03 2.62
C PHE A 364 12.08 -4.80 2.71
N VAL A 365 12.51 -3.97 3.67
CA VAL A 365 13.93 -3.67 3.90
C VAL A 365 14.43 -4.54 5.04
N ASP A 366 15.47 -5.32 4.79
CA ASP A 366 16.10 -6.22 5.75
C ASP A 366 17.63 -6.05 5.68
N ASP A 367 18.19 -5.31 6.64
CA ASP A 367 19.61 -4.95 6.68
C ASP A 367 20.57 -6.14 6.91
N ARG A 368 20.02 -7.35 7.08
CA ARG A 368 20.74 -8.62 7.23
C ARG A 368 20.83 -9.43 5.92
N VAL A 369 20.29 -8.91 4.82
CA VAL A 369 20.20 -9.60 3.53
C VAL A 369 21.31 -9.12 2.58
N ASP A 370 22.40 -9.89 2.48
CA ASP A 370 23.57 -9.57 1.65
C ASP A 370 23.27 -9.28 0.17
N LYS A 371 22.17 -9.85 -0.36
CA LYS A 371 21.77 -9.74 -1.78
C LYS A 371 20.25 -9.66 -1.91
N PRO A 372 19.73 -8.70 -2.68
CA PRO A 372 18.30 -8.54 -2.88
C PRO A 372 17.70 -9.77 -3.57
N TYR A 373 16.46 -10.10 -3.20
CA TYR A 373 15.70 -11.22 -3.78
C TYR A 373 14.20 -10.94 -3.70
N ILE A 374 13.39 -11.67 -4.46
CA ILE A 374 11.93 -11.56 -4.41
C ILE A 374 11.37 -12.74 -3.64
N LYS A 375 10.30 -12.50 -2.89
CA LYS A 375 9.55 -13.51 -2.15
C LYS A 375 8.07 -13.43 -2.48
N LEU A 376 7.49 -14.56 -2.89
CA LEU A 376 6.05 -14.67 -3.13
C LEU A 376 5.31 -15.13 -1.88
N TYR A 377 4.07 -14.65 -1.74
CA TYR A 377 3.10 -15.13 -0.77
C TYR A 377 1.77 -15.38 -1.49
N THR A 378 1.43 -16.65 -1.70
CA THR A 378 0.33 -17.09 -2.58
C THR A 378 -0.72 -17.96 -1.89
N ASP A 379 -0.60 -18.20 -0.58
CA ASP A 379 -1.58 -18.98 0.19
C ASP A 379 -2.47 -18.04 1.01
N VAL A 380 -3.72 -17.93 0.57
CA VAL A 380 -4.76 -17.08 1.15
C VAL A 380 -5.73 -17.90 2.01
N GLY A 381 -5.94 -19.17 1.66
CA GLY A 381 -7.14 -19.96 2.03
C GLY A 381 -7.14 -20.63 3.41
N GLY A 382 -6.65 -19.93 4.44
CA GLY A 382 -6.98 -20.16 5.87
C GLY A 382 -6.61 -21.49 6.55
N ASP A 383 -6.33 -22.56 5.81
CA ASP A 383 -6.38 -23.96 6.26
C ASP A 383 -5.25 -24.41 7.22
N GLY A 384 -4.52 -23.45 7.79
CA GLY A 384 -3.41 -23.66 8.71
C GLY A 384 -2.12 -24.13 8.04
N ARG A 385 -2.12 -24.38 6.73
CA ARG A 385 -0.87 -24.58 5.97
C ARG A 385 -0.16 -23.24 5.85
N LYS A 386 1.17 -23.30 5.88
CA LYS A 386 2.01 -22.11 5.88
C LYS A 386 2.02 -21.55 4.47
N ASN A 387 1.90 -20.23 4.34
CA ASN A 387 2.07 -19.50 3.09
C ASN A 387 3.21 -20.12 2.26
N LYS A 388 2.98 -20.40 0.97
CA LYS A 388 3.97 -20.97 0.05
C LYS A 388 5.08 -19.95 -0.26
N GLU A 389 5.95 -19.76 0.72
CA GLU A 389 7.10 -18.87 0.63
C GLU A 389 8.12 -19.41 -0.39
N ARG A 390 8.05 -18.88 -1.62
CA ARG A 390 9.02 -19.13 -2.69
C ARG A 390 9.94 -17.91 -2.85
N ASN A 391 11.25 -18.14 -2.99
CA ASN A 391 12.26 -17.09 -3.17
C ASN A 391 12.81 -17.13 -4.61
N PHE A 392 12.91 -15.97 -5.27
CA PHE A 392 13.35 -15.80 -6.66
C PHE A 392 14.44 -14.74 -6.80
N LYS A 393 15.17 -14.77 -7.92
CA LYS A 393 16.19 -13.76 -8.27
C LYS A 393 15.76 -12.80 -9.37
N ASN A 394 14.70 -13.14 -10.10
CA ASN A 394 14.20 -12.41 -11.27
C ASN A 394 12.74 -12.02 -11.02
N ALA A 395 12.37 -10.78 -11.36
CA ALA A 395 11.00 -10.26 -11.24
C ALA A 395 10.03 -10.97 -12.19
N VAL A 396 10.45 -11.26 -13.41
CA VAL A 396 9.60 -11.90 -14.43
C VAL A 396 9.27 -13.33 -14.00
N GLU A 397 10.27 -14.12 -13.60
CA GLU A 397 10.13 -15.49 -13.09
C GLU A 397 9.19 -15.57 -11.86
N ALA A 398 9.30 -14.59 -10.95
CA ALA A 398 8.42 -14.49 -9.79
C ALA A 398 6.98 -14.13 -10.18
N TYR A 399 6.78 -13.24 -11.15
CA TYR A 399 5.46 -12.84 -11.64
C TYR A 399 4.78 -13.93 -12.46
N GLU A 400 5.52 -14.64 -13.32
CA GLU A 400 5.02 -15.81 -14.04
C GLU A 400 4.57 -16.89 -13.06
N THR A 401 5.39 -17.22 -12.05
CA THR A 401 4.99 -18.17 -10.99
C THR A 401 3.78 -17.69 -10.18
N LEU A 402 3.66 -16.38 -9.93
CA LEU A 402 2.49 -15.80 -9.26
C LEU A 402 1.21 -16.02 -10.06
N VAL A 403 1.26 -15.78 -11.38
CA VAL A 403 0.13 -15.94 -12.32
C VAL A 403 -0.22 -17.42 -12.57
N GLU A 404 0.75 -18.32 -12.44
CA GLU A 404 0.50 -19.77 -12.39
C GLU A 404 -0.15 -20.22 -11.07
N GLU A 405 0.25 -19.66 -9.92
CA GLU A 405 -0.34 -19.99 -8.61
C GLU A 405 -1.70 -19.31 -8.33
N LEU A 406 -2.11 -18.29 -9.11
CA LEU A 406 -3.46 -17.72 -9.04
C LEU A 406 -4.53 -18.80 -9.35
N PRO A 407 -5.55 -19.00 -8.48
CA PRO A 407 -6.60 -19.97 -8.73
C PRO A 407 -7.36 -19.69 -10.03
N GLU A 408 -7.54 -20.73 -10.85
CA GLU A 408 -8.19 -20.63 -12.16
C GLU A 408 -9.72 -20.50 -12.00
N LYS A 409 -10.21 -19.26 -11.88
CA LYS A 409 -11.64 -18.92 -11.84
C LYS A 409 -12.24 -18.59 -13.21
N VAL A 410 -11.43 -18.61 -14.26
CA VAL A 410 -11.86 -18.38 -15.65
C VAL A 410 -12.29 -19.72 -16.26
N ALA A 411 -13.55 -19.85 -16.63
CA ALA A 411 -14.08 -21.05 -17.27
C ALA A 411 -13.75 -21.06 -18.77
N PRO A 412 -13.25 -22.16 -19.34
CA PRO A 412 -13.19 -22.33 -20.78
C PRO A 412 -14.61 -22.53 -21.35
N VAL A 413 -14.97 -21.74 -22.36
CA VAL A 413 -16.26 -21.80 -23.05
C VAL A 413 -16.04 -22.21 -24.50
N VAL A 414 -16.81 -23.17 -25.00
CA VAL A 414 -16.71 -23.65 -26.39
C VAL A 414 -17.11 -22.53 -27.34
N GLY A 415 -16.33 -22.30 -28.39
CA GLY A 415 -16.49 -21.22 -29.38
C GLY A 415 -17.64 -21.37 -30.37
N ASP A 416 -18.76 -21.94 -29.92
CA ASP A 416 -20.02 -22.02 -30.65
C ASP A 416 -21.21 -21.55 -29.78
N ASN A 417 -22.37 -21.40 -30.42
CA ASN A 417 -23.58 -20.93 -29.76
C ASN A 417 -24.05 -21.86 -28.62
N GLN A 418 -23.77 -23.17 -28.68
CA GLN A 418 -24.20 -24.11 -27.63
C GLN A 418 -23.33 -23.98 -26.38
N GLY A 419 -22.01 -23.83 -26.55
CA GLY A 419 -21.09 -23.55 -25.46
C GLY A 419 -21.43 -22.28 -24.70
N VAL A 420 -21.76 -21.21 -25.43
CA VAL A 420 -22.16 -19.93 -24.82
C VAL A 420 -23.54 -20.02 -24.17
N SER A 421 -24.56 -20.61 -24.81
CA SER A 421 -25.86 -20.83 -24.17
C SER A 421 -25.74 -21.60 -22.85
N LEU A 422 -24.98 -22.71 -22.82
CA LEU A 422 -24.76 -23.49 -21.59
C LEU A 422 -24.05 -22.71 -20.47
N PHE A 423 -23.19 -21.75 -20.83
CA PHE A 423 -22.55 -20.86 -19.86
C PHE A 423 -23.53 -19.80 -19.31
N LEU A 424 -24.36 -19.21 -20.17
CA LEU A 424 -25.38 -18.23 -19.79
C LEU A 424 -26.51 -18.88 -18.97
N ASP A 425 -26.94 -20.08 -19.35
CA ASP A 425 -27.95 -20.88 -18.63
C ASP A 425 -27.53 -21.18 -17.19
N ARG A 426 -26.23 -21.45 -16.99
CA ARG A 426 -25.66 -21.79 -15.68
C ARG A 426 -25.47 -20.56 -14.77
N ASN A 427 -25.19 -19.39 -15.33
CA ASN A 427 -24.70 -18.24 -14.57
C ASN A 427 -25.65 -17.02 -14.55
N VAL A 428 -26.61 -16.94 -15.48
CA VAL A 428 -27.58 -15.82 -15.59
C VAL A 428 -29.03 -16.31 -15.54
N ASN A 429 -29.37 -17.40 -16.23
CA ASN A 429 -30.77 -17.90 -16.27
C ASN A 429 -31.16 -18.74 -15.03
N VAL A 430 -30.30 -18.84 -14.01
CA VAL A 430 -30.66 -19.48 -12.74
C VAL A 430 -31.59 -18.55 -11.98
N PHE A 431 -32.83 -18.97 -11.74
CA PHE A 431 -33.86 -18.11 -11.15
C PHE A 431 -33.41 -17.55 -9.79
N GLY A 432 -33.16 -16.24 -9.72
CA GLY A 432 -32.63 -15.54 -8.54
C GLY A 432 -31.09 -15.37 -8.49
N SER A 433 -30.33 -15.75 -9.51
CA SER A 433 -28.89 -15.45 -9.58
C SER A 433 -28.65 -13.99 -9.94
N SER A 434 -28.30 -13.18 -8.93
CA SER A 434 -27.89 -11.78 -9.07
C SER A 434 -26.46 -11.64 -9.63
N LYS A 435 -26.17 -12.32 -10.74
CA LYS A 435 -24.84 -12.47 -11.33
C LYS A 435 -24.75 -11.90 -12.75
N LEU A 436 -23.53 -11.56 -13.15
CA LEU A 436 -23.16 -11.23 -14.53
C LEU A 436 -22.36 -12.38 -15.15
N ALA A 437 -22.52 -12.60 -16.45
CA ALA A 437 -21.66 -13.47 -17.25
C ALA A 437 -20.71 -12.62 -18.11
N LEU A 438 -19.41 -12.65 -17.82
CA LEU A 438 -18.40 -11.92 -18.59
C LEU A 438 -17.71 -12.88 -19.57
N LEU A 439 -17.91 -12.67 -20.86
CA LEU A 439 -17.37 -13.47 -21.95
C LEU A 439 -16.18 -12.74 -22.60
N VAL A 440 -15.01 -13.39 -22.64
CA VAL A 440 -13.80 -12.88 -23.31
C VAL A 440 -13.56 -13.67 -24.60
N PHE A 441 -13.64 -12.98 -25.74
CA PHE A 441 -13.42 -13.53 -27.06
C PHE A 441 -11.97 -13.29 -27.47
N THR A 442 -11.21 -14.35 -27.80
CA THR A 442 -9.78 -14.21 -28.12
C THR A 442 -9.21 -15.39 -28.93
N GLN A 443 -8.07 -15.17 -29.56
CA GLN A 443 -7.25 -16.21 -30.21
C GLN A 443 -6.26 -16.89 -29.25
N LYS A 444 -6.05 -16.33 -28.04
CA LYS A 444 -5.16 -16.93 -27.03
C LYS A 444 -5.76 -18.21 -26.46
N SER A 445 -4.93 -19.23 -26.25
CA SER A 445 -5.33 -20.54 -25.71
C SER A 445 -5.37 -20.63 -24.17
N TYR A 446 -4.95 -19.58 -23.47
CA TYR A 446 -4.89 -19.53 -22.01
C TYR A 446 -5.28 -18.13 -21.49
N PRO A 447 -5.93 -18.02 -20.31
CA PRO A 447 -6.39 -16.75 -19.77
C PRO A 447 -5.21 -15.85 -19.35
N PRO A 448 -5.18 -14.57 -19.75
CA PRO A 448 -4.11 -13.66 -19.34
C PRO A 448 -4.20 -13.32 -17.84
N ALA A 449 -3.06 -12.94 -17.25
CA ALA A 449 -2.92 -12.61 -15.82
C ALA A 449 -4.02 -11.67 -15.30
N PHE A 450 -4.30 -10.58 -16.02
CA PHE A 450 -5.33 -9.62 -15.61
C PHE A 450 -6.74 -10.23 -15.57
N LEU A 451 -7.04 -11.21 -16.42
CA LEU A 451 -8.36 -11.84 -16.47
C LEU A 451 -8.56 -12.83 -15.31
N LYS A 452 -7.52 -13.59 -14.93
CA LYS A 452 -7.53 -14.37 -13.67
C LYS A 452 -7.77 -13.45 -12.47
N ASN A 453 -7.09 -12.32 -12.43
CA ASN A 453 -7.19 -11.31 -11.38
C ASN A 453 -8.61 -10.70 -11.32
N VAL A 454 -9.22 -10.33 -12.46
CA VAL A 454 -10.62 -9.89 -12.55
C VAL A 454 -11.58 -10.96 -12.01
N ALA A 455 -11.41 -12.22 -12.44
CA ALA A 455 -12.27 -13.32 -12.01
C ALA A 455 -12.19 -13.59 -10.49
N LEU A 456 -11.01 -13.43 -9.88
CA LEU A 456 -10.83 -13.53 -8.43
C LEU A 456 -11.42 -12.33 -7.67
N ALA A 457 -11.21 -11.10 -8.17
CA ALA A 457 -11.80 -9.91 -7.56
C ALA A 457 -13.34 -9.94 -7.59
N ALA A 458 -13.92 -10.37 -8.71
CA ALA A 458 -15.36 -10.39 -8.93
C ALA A 458 -16.05 -11.73 -8.56
N GLU A 459 -15.33 -12.68 -7.96
CA GLU A 459 -15.84 -14.04 -7.70
C GLU A 459 -17.20 -14.06 -6.97
N GLY A 460 -18.18 -14.80 -7.51
CA GLY A 460 -19.53 -14.89 -6.96
C GLY A 460 -20.47 -13.76 -7.38
N VAL A 461 -19.95 -12.65 -7.93
CA VAL A 461 -20.73 -11.56 -8.54
C VAL A 461 -20.68 -11.65 -10.07
N VAL A 462 -19.51 -11.98 -10.63
CA VAL A 462 -19.30 -12.17 -12.06
C VAL A 462 -18.65 -13.52 -12.29
N ASP A 463 -19.28 -14.37 -13.11
CA ASP A 463 -18.66 -15.59 -13.61
C ASP A 463 -17.98 -15.29 -14.95
N VAL A 464 -16.69 -15.59 -15.05
CA VAL A 464 -15.84 -15.22 -16.20
C VAL A 464 -15.63 -16.42 -17.11
N GLY A 465 -16.09 -16.31 -18.36
CA GLY A 465 -15.92 -17.28 -19.43
C GLY A 465 -14.93 -16.80 -20.48
N MET A 466 -14.07 -17.69 -20.98
CA MET A 466 -13.11 -17.40 -22.04
C MET A 466 -13.39 -18.26 -23.26
N ILE A 467 -13.61 -17.62 -24.40
CA ILE A 467 -13.91 -18.23 -25.69
C ILE A 467 -12.67 -18.15 -26.58
N THR A 468 -12.04 -19.29 -26.81
CA THR A 468 -10.83 -19.41 -27.63
C THR A 468 -11.19 -19.74 -29.07
N ASN A 469 -10.73 -18.95 -30.04
CA ASN A 469 -11.03 -19.11 -31.47
C ASN A 469 -12.55 -19.21 -31.75
N PRO A 470 -13.33 -18.17 -31.38
CA PRO A 470 -14.77 -18.10 -31.70
C PRO A 470 -15.01 -18.19 -33.20
N ARG A 471 -16.13 -18.80 -33.58
CA ARG A 471 -16.61 -18.82 -34.98
C ARG A 471 -17.23 -17.49 -35.40
N ASP A 472 -17.16 -17.19 -36.69
CA ASP A 472 -17.70 -15.95 -37.27
C ASP A 472 -19.20 -15.77 -37.01
N ASP A 473 -20.00 -16.85 -36.99
CA ASP A 473 -21.43 -16.78 -36.67
C ASP A 473 -21.72 -16.42 -35.20
N LEU A 474 -20.79 -16.74 -34.29
CA LEU A 474 -20.84 -16.34 -32.88
C LEU A 474 -20.34 -14.89 -32.68
N LEU A 475 -19.35 -14.46 -33.46
CA LEU A 475 -18.90 -13.05 -33.46
C LEU A 475 -20.00 -12.13 -33.97
N ALA A 476 -20.71 -12.53 -35.03
CA ALA A 476 -21.85 -11.81 -35.58
C ALA A 476 -23.01 -11.66 -34.58
N SER A 477 -23.34 -12.70 -33.80
CA SER A 477 -24.42 -12.61 -32.79
C SER A 477 -24.12 -11.65 -31.65
N PHE A 478 -22.83 -11.45 -31.32
CA PHE A 478 -22.37 -10.51 -30.30
C PHE A 478 -21.92 -9.15 -30.84
N MET A 479 -22.06 -8.90 -32.15
CA MET A 479 -21.64 -7.66 -32.83
C MET A 479 -20.14 -7.35 -32.65
N ILE A 480 -19.30 -8.40 -32.66
CA ILE A 480 -17.85 -8.28 -32.45
C ILE A 480 -17.11 -8.22 -33.78
N GLU A 481 -16.60 -7.04 -34.12
CA GLU A 481 -15.84 -6.80 -35.36
C GLU A 481 -14.36 -7.20 -35.27
N SER A 482 -13.78 -7.23 -34.06
CA SER A 482 -12.34 -7.45 -33.85
C SER A 482 -12.04 -8.21 -32.56
N LEU A 483 -10.90 -8.91 -32.54
CA LEU A 483 -10.40 -9.68 -31.39
C LEU A 483 -9.09 -9.10 -30.84
N PRO A 484 -8.85 -9.15 -29.51
CA PRO A 484 -9.76 -9.65 -28.47
C PRO A 484 -10.91 -8.68 -28.16
N ASN A 485 -12.01 -9.21 -27.62
CA ASN A 485 -13.13 -8.39 -27.16
C ASN A 485 -13.74 -8.98 -25.87
N ILE A 486 -14.52 -8.17 -25.15
CA ILE A 486 -15.18 -8.56 -23.90
C ILE A 486 -16.65 -8.14 -23.97
N VAL A 487 -17.55 -9.07 -23.65
CA VAL A 487 -18.99 -8.82 -23.55
C VAL A 487 -19.45 -9.20 -22.14
N ILE A 488 -20.34 -8.40 -21.54
CA ILE A 488 -21.06 -8.80 -20.33
C ILE A 488 -22.52 -9.03 -20.69
N VAL A 489 -23.05 -10.18 -20.29
CA VAL A 489 -24.45 -10.59 -20.46
C VAL A 489 -25.11 -10.68 -19.08
N TYR A 490 -26.35 -10.20 -18.97
CA TYR A 490 -27.08 -10.02 -17.72
C TYR A 490 -28.60 -10.14 -17.90
N ASP A 491 -29.36 -10.38 -16.83
CA ASP A 491 -30.83 -10.27 -16.90
C ASP A 491 -31.26 -8.79 -16.92
N THR A 492 -32.12 -8.43 -17.88
CA THR A 492 -32.68 -7.09 -18.01
C THR A 492 -33.73 -6.87 -16.91
N PRO A 493 -33.58 -5.84 -16.05
CA PRO A 493 -34.56 -5.53 -15.00
C PRO A 493 -35.98 -5.42 -15.54
N GLU A 494 -36.97 -5.88 -14.77
CA GLU A 494 -38.38 -5.94 -15.20
C GLU A 494 -38.89 -4.58 -15.70
N GLU A 495 -38.50 -3.49 -15.04
CA GLU A 495 -38.79 -2.08 -15.40
C GLU A 495 -38.24 -1.64 -16.79
N GLN A 496 -37.26 -2.37 -17.34
CA GLN A 496 -36.62 -2.09 -18.64
C GLN A 496 -37.08 -3.04 -19.74
N ARG A 497 -37.96 -4.01 -19.45
CA ARG A 497 -38.44 -4.98 -20.44
C ARG A 497 -39.51 -4.34 -21.33
N PRO A 498 -39.57 -4.65 -22.64
CA PRO A 498 -40.60 -4.09 -23.52
C PRO A 498 -42.01 -4.51 -23.10
N GLU A 499 -42.97 -3.58 -23.13
CA GLU A 499 -44.39 -3.86 -22.84
C GLU A 499 -44.89 -5.02 -23.71
N GLY A 500 -45.44 -6.06 -23.07
CA GLY A 500 -45.91 -7.28 -23.74
C GLY A 500 -44.87 -8.42 -23.86
N ALA A 501 -43.64 -8.24 -23.38
CA ALA A 501 -42.68 -9.34 -23.18
C ALA A 501 -42.96 -10.18 -21.89
N GLU A 502 -44.08 -9.91 -21.20
CA GLU A 502 -44.47 -10.51 -19.93
C GLU A 502 -44.92 -11.98 -20.06
N LYS A 503 -43.95 -12.90 -20.06
CA LYS A 503 -44.19 -14.25 -19.49
C LYS A 503 -43.49 -14.32 -18.12
N PRO A 504 -44.22 -14.58 -17.01
CA PRO A 504 -43.60 -14.67 -15.70
C PRO A 504 -42.60 -15.85 -15.65
N GLY A 505 -41.32 -15.54 -15.43
CA GLY A 505 -40.21 -16.50 -15.42
C GLY A 505 -39.41 -16.61 -16.72
N GLU A 506 -39.73 -15.86 -17.77
CA GLU A 506 -38.86 -15.75 -18.95
C GLU A 506 -37.79 -14.68 -18.71
N VAL A 507 -36.52 -15.01 -18.93
CA VAL A 507 -35.36 -14.15 -18.67
C VAL A 507 -35.02 -13.37 -19.95
N LEU A 508 -34.89 -12.05 -19.87
CA LEU A 508 -34.55 -11.22 -21.03
C LEU A 508 -33.08 -10.81 -20.96
N LEU A 509 -32.21 -11.54 -21.66
CA LEU A 509 -30.77 -11.28 -21.62
C LEU A 509 -30.42 -9.94 -22.30
N GLY A 510 -29.95 -8.99 -21.49
CA GLY A 510 -29.27 -7.79 -21.94
C GLY A 510 -27.78 -8.08 -22.17
N GLN A 511 -27.16 -7.33 -23.09
CA GLN A 511 -25.72 -7.42 -23.34
C GLN A 511 -25.08 -6.04 -23.46
N ALA A 512 -23.84 -5.93 -22.98
CA ALA A 512 -22.97 -4.78 -23.19
C ALA A 512 -21.64 -5.25 -23.78
N VAL A 513 -21.09 -4.49 -24.73
CA VAL A 513 -19.79 -4.76 -25.37
C VAL A 513 -18.75 -3.77 -24.85
N TYR A 514 -17.53 -4.25 -24.57
CA TYR A 514 -16.44 -3.43 -24.05
C TYR A 514 -15.92 -2.46 -25.12
N GLN A 515 -16.16 -1.17 -24.92
CA GLN A 515 -15.67 -0.12 -25.80
C GLN A 515 -14.33 0.44 -25.29
N THR A 516 -13.24 0.22 -26.03
CA THR A 516 -11.90 0.71 -25.66
C THR A 516 -11.82 2.25 -25.59
N LYS A 517 -12.63 2.96 -26.38
CA LYS A 517 -12.80 4.43 -26.29
C LYS A 517 -13.37 4.88 -24.92
N SER A 518 -14.17 4.04 -24.28
CA SER A 518 -14.95 4.36 -23.07
C SER A 518 -14.32 3.81 -21.79
N PHE A 519 -13.58 2.70 -21.89
CA PHE A 519 -12.99 1.97 -20.75
C PHE A 519 -11.46 1.84 -20.81
N GLY A 520 -10.81 2.41 -21.84
CA GLY A 520 -9.36 2.32 -22.06
C GLY A 520 -8.93 1.00 -22.73
N GLN A 521 -7.62 0.74 -22.73
CA GLN A 521 -7.09 -0.54 -23.20
C GLN A 521 -7.50 -1.70 -22.27
N PHE A 522 -7.38 -2.94 -22.74
CA PHE A 522 -7.71 -4.15 -21.97
C PHE A 522 -6.74 -4.37 -20.78
N GLY A 523 -6.99 -3.67 -19.68
CA GLY A 523 -6.33 -3.81 -18.39
C GLY A 523 -7.32 -4.19 -17.28
N PHE A 524 -6.81 -4.51 -16.08
CA PHE A 524 -7.65 -4.91 -14.95
C PHE A 524 -8.61 -3.79 -14.52
N GLU A 525 -8.12 -2.57 -14.35
CA GLU A 525 -8.93 -1.42 -13.91
C GLU A 525 -10.06 -1.06 -14.90
N GLY A 526 -9.78 -1.04 -16.22
CA GLY A 526 -10.77 -0.79 -17.26
C GLY A 526 -11.89 -1.84 -17.30
N VAL A 527 -11.55 -3.13 -17.14
CA VAL A 527 -12.53 -4.23 -17.11
C VAL A 527 -13.34 -4.21 -15.81
N VAL A 528 -12.73 -3.84 -14.67
CA VAL A 528 -13.45 -3.64 -13.40
C VAL A 528 -14.43 -2.46 -13.50
N ARG A 529 -14.05 -1.34 -14.16
CA ARG A 529 -14.98 -0.24 -14.46
C ARG A 529 -16.16 -0.73 -15.31
N PHE A 530 -15.89 -1.52 -16.35
CA PHE A 530 -16.92 -2.07 -17.23
C PHE A 530 -17.90 -2.97 -16.46
N ILE A 531 -17.39 -3.86 -15.60
CA ILE A 531 -18.21 -4.65 -14.67
C ILE A 531 -19.13 -3.75 -13.86
N PHE A 532 -18.61 -2.72 -13.19
CA PHE A 532 -19.43 -1.82 -12.38
C PHE A 532 -20.50 -1.06 -13.20
N THR A 533 -20.22 -0.69 -14.45
CA THR A 533 -21.24 -0.13 -15.34
C THR A 533 -22.35 -1.14 -15.63
N CYS A 534 -22.00 -2.38 -15.99
CA CYS A 534 -22.97 -3.43 -16.29
C CYS A 534 -23.78 -3.88 -15.07
N MET A 535 -23.19 -3.91 -13.86
CA MET A 535 -23.92 -4.18 -12.61
C MET A 535 -25.07 -3.19 -12.39
N ARG A 536 -24.85 -1.91 -12.71
CA ARG A 536 -25.85 -0.84 -12.56
C ARG A 536 -26.90 -0.84 -13.67
N GLN A 537 -26.54 -1.27 -14.88
CA GLN A 537 -27.48 -1.50 -15.99
C GLN A 537 -28.40 -2.69 -15.71
N ALA A 538 -27.84 -3.79 -15.20
CA ALA A 538 -28.51 -5.00 -14.75
C ALA A 538 -29.31 -4.85 -13.44
N GLY A 539 -29.38 -3.66 -12.85
CA GLY A 539 -30.12 -3.40 -11.61
C GLY A 539 -29.65 -4.19 -10.39
N LEU A 540 -28.40 -4.67 -10.38
CA LEU A 540 -27.91 -5.55 -9.31
C LEU A 540 -27.79 -4.81 -7.96
N PRO A 541 -28.03 -5.50 -6.81
CA PRO A 541 -27.92 -4.89 -5.49
C PRO A 541 -26.52 -4.30 -5.21
N GLN A 542 -26.48 -3.09 -4.66
CA GLN A 542 -25.24 -2.35 -4.35
C GLN A 542 -24.27 -3.15 -3.45
N VAL A 543 -24.79 -4.01 -2.56
CA VAL A 543 -23.99 -4.89 -1.69
C VAL A 543 -23.03 -5.79 -2.50
N LEU A 544 -23.35 -6.09 -3.76
CA LEU A 544 -22.47 -6.83 -4.67
C LEU A 544 -21.37 -5.93 -5.24
N GLU A 545 -21.68 -4.67 -5.62
CA GLU A 545 -20.68 -3.68 -6.05
C GLU A 545 -19.68 -3.42 -4.90
N GLU A 546 -20.18 -3.23 -3.68
CA GLU A 546 -19.39 -3.17 -2.45
C GLU A 546 -18.55 -4.43 -2.21
N THR A 547 -19.05 -5.62 -2.54
CA THR A 547 -18.30 -6.87 -2.31
C THR A 547 -17.11 -7.01 -3.25
N VAL A 548 -17.24 -6.59 -4.51
CA VAL A 548 -16.09 -6.48 -5.42
C VAL A 548 -15.14 -5.38 -4.93
N GLN A 549 -15.64 -4.16 -4.66
CA GLN A 549 -14.83 -3.03 -4.15
C GLN A 549 -14.03 -3.40 -2.90
N MET A 550 -14.67 -4.06 -1.93
CA MET A 550 -14.01 -4.45 -0.69
C MET A 550 -12.88 -5.46 -0.92
N ARG A 551 -12.97 -6.35 -1.92
CA ARG A 551 -11.86 -7.24 -2.27
C ARG A 551 -10.68 -6.53 -2.94
N LEU A 552 -10.90 -5.41 -3.63
CA LEU A 552 -9.83 -4.57 -4.16
C LEU A 552 -9.04 -3.85 -3.05
N ILE A 553 -9.74 -3.52 -1.96
CA ILE A 553 -9.28 -2.65 -0.86
C ILE A 553 -8.70 -3.43 0.33
N GLU A 554 -9.36 -4.51 0.77
CA GLU A 554 -8.95 -5.35 1.91
C GLU A 554 -8.41 -6.72 1.47
N GLY A 555 -8.61 -7.10 0.19
CA GLY A 555 -8.13 -8.36 -0.41
C GLY A 555 -9.21 -9.45 -0.47
N LEU A 556 -8.82 -10.65 -0.90
CA LEU A 556 -9.65 -11.82 -0.69
C LEU A 556 -9.84 -12.05 0.81
N VAL A 557 -11.10 -12.03 1.22
CA VAL A 557 -11.57 -12.24 2.58
C VAL A 557 -12.36 -13.54 2.61
N GLU A 558 -12.07 -14.41 3.57
CA GLU A 558 -12.75 -15.70 3.73
C GLU A 558 -14.20 -15.53 4.24
N ASP A 559 -15.06 -16.50 3.92
CA ASP A 559 -16.52 -16.41 4.04
C ASP A 559 -17.03 -16.19 5.47
N ASP A 560 -16.21 -16.48 6.50
CA ASP A 560 -16.46 -16.15 7.92
C ASP A 560 -16.84 -14.67 8.14
N LEU A 561 -16.46 -13.78 7.23
CA LEU A 561 -16.77 -12.35 7.29
C LEU A 561 -18.12 -11.95 6.69
N GLU A 562 -18.88 -12.83 6.02
CA GLU A 562 -20.29 -12.54 5.70
C GLU A 562 -21.14 -12.48 6.98
N GLY A 563 -20.96 -13.44 7.90
CA GLY A 563 -21.62 -13.42 9.20
C GLY A 563 -21.29 -12.16 10.01
N PHE A 564 -20.00 -11.82 10.07
CA PHE A 564 -19.52 -10.61 10.75
C PHE A 564 -19.91 -9.30 10.05
N ARG A 565 -20.11 -9.29 8.72
CA ARG A 565 -20.64 -8.12 7.99
C ARG A 565 -22.13 -7.97 8.23
N ASN A 566 -22.94 -9.01 8.08
CA ASN A 566 -24.39 -8.96 8.24
C ASN A 566 -24.80 -8.57 9.66
N GLU A 567 -24.25 -9.23 10.70
CA GLU A 567 -24.57 -8.88 12.09
C GLU A 567 -24.18 -7.43 12.43
N ARG A 568 -23.04 -6.96 11.89
CA ARG A 568 -22.54 -5.61 12.19
C ARG A 568 -23.20 -4.51 11.36
N TYR A 569 -23.62 -4.81 10.13
CA TYR A 569 -24.40 -3.94 9.26
C TYR A 569 -25.83 -3.81 9.81
N GLU A 570 -26.46 -4.90 10.27
CA GLU A 570 -27.71 -4.83 11.03
C GLU A 570 -27.57 -3.95 12.27
N LYS A 571 -26.52 -4.13 13.08
CA LYS A 571 -26.27 -3.31 14.27
C LYS A 571 -26.00 -1.83 13.94
N TYR A 572 -25.43 -1.54 12.78
CA TYR A 572 -25.30 -0.17 12.28
C TYR A 572 -26.65 0.42 11.84
N MET A 573 -27.46 -0.34 11.09
CA MET A 573 -28.82 0.02 10.68
C MET A 573 -29.79 0.19 11.87
N LYS A 574 -29.56 -0.55 12.97
CA LYS A 574 -30.27 -0.43 14.26
C LYS A 574 -29.73 0.72 15.15
N GLY A 575 -28.65 1.39 14.74
CA GLY A 575 -28.02 2.48 15.49
C GLY A 575 -27.09 2.04 16.64
N GLU A 576 -27.00 0.75 16.95
CA GLU A 576 -26.29 0.16 18.11
C GLU A 576 -24.75 0.37 18.07
N ILE A 577 -24.19 0.81 16.94
CA ILE A 577 -22.75 1.06 16.75
C ILE A 577 -22.44 2.56 16.59
N GLY A 578 -23.45 3.43 16.72
CA GLY A 578 -23.40 4.88 16.52
C GLY A 578 -23.30 5.72 17.80
N GLY A 579 -22.22 5.55 18.58
CA GLY A 579 -21.74 6.62 19.49
C GLY A 579 -22.47 6.84 20.82
N ASP A 580 -22.53 5.83 21.70
CA ASP A 580 -22.78 6.06 23.13
C ASP A 580 -21.50 6.57 23.85
N ASP A 581 -21.14 7.83 23.56
CA ASP A 581 -20.19 8.63 24.35
C ASP A 581 -20.87 9.89 24.91
N LYS A 582 -22.07 9.69 25.48
CA LYS A 582 -22.85 10.72 26.22
C LYS A 582 -22.21 10.96 27.59
N GLY A 583 -20.95 11.40 27.58
CA GLY A 583 -19.98 11.14 28.66
C GLY A 583 -19.34 12.35 29.35
N LYS A 584 -19.46 13.59 28.85
CA LYS A 584 -19.18 14.85 29.58
C LYS A 584 -19.49 16.12 28.78
N ASP A 585 -20.29 17.00 29.37
CA ASP A 585 -20.41 18.40 28.92
C ASP A 585 -19.14 19.20 29.22
N LYS A 586 -18.35 19.44 28.18
CA LYS A 586 -17.57 20.68 28.05
C LYS A 586 -18.03 21.38 26.78
N LYS A 587 -18.28 22.69 26.86
CA LYS A 587 -18.55 23.53 25.69
C LYS A 587 -17.39 23.41 24.70
N LYS A 588 -17.55 22.52 23.72
CA LYS A 588 -16.66 22.38 22.59
C LYS A 588 -17.09 23.41 21.57
N GLN A 589 -16.16 24.22 21.10
CA GLN A 589 -16.42 25.16 20.02
C GLN A 589 -16.91 24.34 18.81
N GLU A 590 -18.02 24.74 18.21
CA GLU A 590 -18.63 24.03 17.08
C GLU A 590 -17.78 24.29 15.84
N ASP A 591 -16.70 23.53 15.71
CA ASP A 591 -15.84 23.52 14.52
C ASP A 591 -16.67 23.01 13.33
N GLU A 592 -17.25 23.94 12.58
CA GLU A 592 -18.14 23.66 11.45
C GLU A 592 -17.54 22.66 10.46
N VAL A 593 -18.35 21.67 10.05
CA VAL A 593 -17.93 20.67 9.07
C VAL A 593 -18.04 21.27 7.68
N TYR A 594 -16.90 21.53 7.04
CA TYR A 594 -16.89 22.06 5.68
C TYR A 594 -17.43 21.04 4.69
N THR A 595 -18.41 21.48 3.90
CA THR A 595 -18.97 20.77 2.74
C THR A 595 -19.16 21.77 1.59
N GLY A 596 -18.84 21.40 0.35
CA GLY A 596 -18.97 22.28 -0.81
C GLY A 596 -18.06 21.92 -1.99
N ILE A 597 -17.82 22.88 -2.89
CA ILE A 597 -16.89 22.74 -4.03
C ILE A 597 -15.48 23.16 -3.61
N MET A 598 -14.48 22.39 -4.03
CA MET A 598 -13.07 22.66 -3.77
C MET A 598 -12.61 23.95 -4.46
N THR A 599 -11.76 24.73 -3.78
CA THR A 599 -11.18 25.97 -4.32
C THR A 599 -9.66 25.94 -4.25
N LYS A 600 -8.99 26.80 -5.03
CA LYS A 600 -7.54 27.02 -5.00
C LYS A 600 -7.05 27.40 -3.60
N LYS A 601 -7.84 28.21 -2.88
CA LYS A 601 -7.57 28.52 -1.46
C LYS A 601 -7.60 27.26 -0.59
N HIS A 602 -8.58 26.36 -0.79
CA HIS A 602 -8.63 25.09 -0.05
C HIS A 602 -7.43 24.18 -0.41
N ALA A 603 -7.01 24.13 -1.68
CA ALA A 603 -5.80 23.42 -2.10
C ALA A 603 -4.54 24.01 -1.44
N GLU A 604 -4.40 25.33 -1.42
CA GLU A 604 -3.31 26.04 -0.74
C GLU A 604 -3.29 25.75 0.77
N ASP A 605 -4.43 25.87 1.45
CA ASP A 605 -4.52 25.63 2.89
C ASP A 605 -4.23 24.16 3.25
N MET A 606 -4.52 23.21 2.36
CA MET A 606 -4.11 21.81 2.53
C MET A 606 -2.61 21.58 2.29
N ALA A 607 -1.99 22.25 1.32
CA ALA A 607 -0.55 22.15 1.09
C ALA A 607 0.27 22.81 2.22
N LYS A 608 -0.26 23.89 2.81
CA LYS A 608 0.37 24.62 3.94
C LYS A 608 0.16 23.95 5.29
N SER A 609 -0.97 23.27 5.51
CA SER A 609 -1.34 22.78 6.85
C SER A 609 -0.94 21.33 7.14
N ASN A 610 -0.12 21.14 8.17
CA ASN A 610 0.13 19.83 8.80
C ASN A 610 -1.09 19.32 9.61
N ASN A 611 -2.30 19.67 9.21
CA ASN A 611 -3.51 19.44 10.00
C ASN A 611 -3.82 17.94 10.04
N ALA A 612 -4.11 17.42 11.24
CA ALA A 612 -4.16 15.98 11.49
C ALA A 612 -5.47 15.30 11.05
N GLY A 613 -6.50 16.08 10.75
CA GLY A 613 -7.82 15.56 10.34
C GLY A 613 -7.82 14.96 8.93
N LEU A 614 -8.62 13.91 8.75
CA LEU A 614 -8.91 13.30 7.45
C LEU A 614 -9.67 14.31 6.56
N LYS A 615 -9.36 14.31 5.26
CA LYS A 615 -9.96 15.16 4.21
C LYS A 615 -10.62 14.27 3.16
N ILE A 616 -11.87 14.53 2.79
CA ILE A 616 -12.59 13.76 1.78
C ILE A 616 -12.77 14.58 0.52
N PHE A 617 -12.45 14.00 -0.64
CA PHE A 617 -12.67 14.60 -1.95
C PHE A 617 -13.58 13.69 -2.77
N ALA A 618 -14.62 14.22 -3.41
CA ALA A 618 -15.32 13.54 -4.50
C ALA A 618 -14.83 14.12 -5.82
N PHE A 619 -13.98 13.38 -6.53
CA PHE A 619 -13.64 13.69 -7.90
C PHE A 619 -14.82 13.33 -8.78
N VAL A 620 -15.29 14.31 -9.55
CA VAL A 620 -16.49 14.27 -10.39
C VAL A 620 -16.14 14.81 -11.78
N ASP A 621 -16.96 14.57 -12.80
CA ASP A 621 -16.73 15.26 -14.08
C ASP A 621 -16.81 16.78 -13.85
N GLY A 622 -15.89 17.54 -14.45
CA GLY A 622 -15.89 19.00 -14.37
C GLY A 622 -16.77 19.67 -15.41
N TYR A 623 -17.14 18.95 -16.47
CA TYR A 623 -18.03 19.45 -17.53
C TYR A 623 -19.50 19.36 -17.11
N ASP A 624 -19.90 18.34 -16.35
CA ASP A 624 -21.23 18.25 -15.75
C ASP A 624 -21.32 19.06 -14.45
N LYS A 625 -21.68 20.35 -14.59
CA LYS A 625 -21.87 21.27 -13.47
C LYS A 625 -22.99 20.83 -12.51
N ASP A 626 -24.00 20.08 -13.00
CA ASP A 626 -25.10 19.61 -12.17
C ASP A 626 -24.73 18.37 -11.35
N GLU A 627 -23.87 17.48 -11.87
CA GLU A 627 -23.22 16.46 -11.03
C GLU A 627 -22.34 17.13 -9.94
N VAL A 628 -21.47 18.08 -10.30
CA VAL A 628 -20.62 18.78 -9.31
C VAL A 628 -21.45 19.41 -8.19
N ASN A 629 -22.52 20.13 -8.56
CA ASN A 629 -23.44 20.74 -7.61
C ASN A 629 -24.17 19.70 -6.75
N THR A 630 -24.61 18.58 -7.33
CA THR A 630 -25.29 17.49 -6.61
C THR A 630 -24.38 16.84 -5.57
N TRP A 631 -23.12 16.57 -5.90
CA TRP A 631 -22.16 16.04 -4.94
C TRP A 631 -21.83 17.05 -3.83
N ALA A 632 -21.65 18.32 -4.18
CA ALA A 632 -21.30 19.38 -3.22
C ALA A 632 -22.45 19.74 -2.25
N SER A 633 -23.70 19.70 -2.70
CA SER A 633 -24.87 20.20 -1.95
C SER A 633 -25.75 19.13 -1.29
N ASP A 634 -25.73 17.89 -1.78
CA ASP A 634 -26.52 16.78 -1.22
C ASP A 634 -25.64 15.61 -0.74
N LYS A 635 -24.97 14.89 -1.65
CA LYS A 635 -24.25 13.64 -1.31
C LYS A 635 -23.20 13.82 -0.21
N LEU A 636 -22.33 14.82 -0.32
CA LEU A 636 -21.28 15.08 0.68
C LEU A 636 -21.85 15.63 2.01
N PRO A 637 -22.76 16.63 2.02
CA PRO A 637 -23.47 17.05 3.24
C PRO A 637 -24.30 15.96 3.93
N ALA A 638 -24.83 14.98 3.19
CA ALA A 638 -25.49 13.82 3.76
C ALA A 638 -24.48 12.84 4.39
N ALA A 639 -23.36 12.57 3.70
CA ALA A 639 -22.31 11.68 4.21
C ALA A 639 -21.65 12.25 5.49
N SER A 640 -21.40 13.56 5.52
CA SER A 640 -20.77 14.24 6.66
C SER A 640 -21.66 14.34 7.91
N LYS A 641 -22.99 14.18 7.77
CA LYS A 641 -23.92 14.05 8.89
C LYS A 641 -23.89 12.65 9.52
N ILE A 642 -23.48 11.64 8.75
CA ILE A 642 -23.42 10.23 9.16
C ILE A 642 -22.02 9.89 9.72
N SER A 643 -20.95 10.35 9.07
CA SER A 643 -19.56 10.16 9.52
C SER A 643 -18.98 11.45 10.08
N THR A 644 -18.76 11.49 11.40
CA THR A 644 -18.02 12.57 12.08
C THR A 644 -16.49 12.45 11.97
N SER A 645 -16.00 11.38 11.32
CA SER A 645 -14.57 11.07 11.15
C SER A 645 -13.80 12.06 10.25
N SER A 646 -14.48 12.90 9.46
CA SER A 646 -13.88 14.01 8.73
C SER A 646 -14.68 15.30 8.91
N ARG A 647 -13.95 16.42 9.02
CA ARG A 647 -14.49 17.79 9.10
C ARG A 647 -14.42 18.55 7.76
N PHE A 648 -14.06 17.89 6.67
CA PHE A 648 -13.86 18.54 5.38
C PHE A 648 -14.15 17.58 4.24
N TRP A 649 -15.19 17.89 3.48
CA TRP A 649 -15.68 17.13 2.35
C TRP A 649 -15.82 18.08 1.16
N ALA A 650 -15.17 17.82 0.03
CA ALA A 650 -15.22 18.72 -1.12
C ALA A 650 -15.44 17.97 -2.44
N ALA A 651 -16.33 18.48 -3.28
CA ALA A 651 -16.41 18.07 -4.69
C ALA A 651 -15.24 18.72 -5.46
N VAL A 652 -14.55 17.96 -6.31
CA VAL A 652 -13.42 18.42 -7.12
C VAL A 652 -13.76 18.20 -8.59
N PRO A 653 -13.93 19.27 -9.40
CA PRO A 653 -14.09 19.17 -10.85
C PRO A 653 -12.83 18.57 -11.47
N ALA A 654 -12.86 17.26 -11.76
CA ALA A 654 -11.64 16.49 -12.03
C ALA A 654 -11.08 16.74 -13.43
N ALA A 655 -11.94 16.98 -14.42
CA ALA A 655 -11.53 17.34 -15.79
C ALA A 655 -10.53 18.50 -15.81
N CYS A 656 -10.85 19.59 -15.10
CA CYS A 656 -10.07 20.82 -15.05
C CYS A 656 -8.96 20.79 -13.98
N ASN A 657 -8.94 19.75 -13.13
CA ASN A 657 -7.95 19.55 -12.07
C ASN A 657 -7.26 18.18 -12.21
N ALA A 658 -7.02 17.72 -13.44
CA ALA A 658 -6.48 16.39 -13.75
C ALA A 658 -5.13 16.10 -13.07
N GLN A 659 -4.27 17.12 -12.88
CA GLN A 659 -3.03 16.99 -12.10
C GLN A 659 -3.28 16.67 -10.62
N MET A 660 -4.35 17.19 -10.02
CA MET A 660 -4.76 16.85 -8.66
C MET A 660 -5.39 15.46 -8.60
N ALA A 661 -6.28 15.11 -9.53
CA ALA A 661 -6.88 13.78 -9.60
C ALA A 661 -5.83 12.68 -9.78
N GLY A 662 -4.92 12.85 -10.74
CA GLY A 662 -3.79 11.94 -10.98
C GLY A 662 -2.80 11.84 -9.80
N SER A 663 -2.71 12.86 -8.94
CA SER A 663 -1.91 12.78 -7.71
C SER A 663 -2.46 11.76 -6.70
N PHE A 664 -3.75 11.41 -6.77
CA PHE A 664 -4.42 10.35 -6.00
C PHE A 664 -4.68 9.09 -6.83
N ASN A 665 -4.03 8.95 -7.99
CA ASN A 665 -4.29 7.90 -8.98
C ASN A 665 -5.80 7.78 -9.32
N VAL A 666 -6.46 8.94 -9.51
CA VAL A 666 -7.79 9.07 -10.09
C VAL A 666 -7.63 9.61 -11.51
N ASP A 667 -7.86 8.74 -12.50
CA ASP A 667 -7.99 9.15 -13.90
C ASP A 667 -9.41 9.69 -14.20
N LEU A 668 -9.59 10.40 -15.31
CA LEU A 668 -10.90 10.84 -15.78
C LEU A 668 -11.82 9.65 -16.10
N SER A 669 -11.26 8.49 -16.46
CA SER A 669 -12.03 7.24 -16.56
C SER A 669 -12.50 6.69 -15.22
N LEU A 670 -12.02 7.15 -14.06
CA LEU A 670 -12.47 6.62 -12.76
C LEU A 670 -13.63 7.40 -12.14
N LEU A 671 -14.16 8.40 -12.85
CA LEU A 671 -15.15 9.33 -12.31
C LEU A 671 -16.58 8.74 -12.23
N PRO A 672 -17.37 9.12 -11.20
CA PRO A 672 -16.92 9.84 -10.00
C PRO A 672 -16.23 8.88 -9.00
N ALA A 673 -15.22 9.39 -8.29
CA ALA A 673 -14.43 8.64 -7.32
C ALA A 673 -14.23 9.42 -6.02
N VAL A 674 -14.40 8.77 -4.88
CA VAL A 674 -14.19 9.39 -3.56
C VAL A 674 -12.79 9.05 -3.04
N VAL A 675 -12.05 10.03 -2.55
CA VAL A 675 -10.71 9.89 -1.99
C VAL A 675 -10.69 10.38 -0.55
N ALA A 676 -10.19 9.55 0.37
CA ALA A 676 -9.95 9.90 1.77
C ALA A 676 -8.45 10.11 1.97
N TYR A 677 -8.03 11.36 2.20
CA TYR A 677 -6.65 11.80 2.31
C TYR A 677 -6.30 12.28 3.72
N SER A 678 -5.13 11.89 4.24
CA SER A 678 -4.55 12.42 5.48
C SER A 678 -3.32 13.28 5.16
N PRO A 679 -3.43 14.63 5.23
CA PRO A 679 -2.31 15.53 4.94
C PRO A 679 -1.09 15.23 5.81
N ARG A 680 -1.30 14.98 7.11
CA ARG A 680 -0.24 14.65 8.07
C ARG A 680 0.49 13.33 7.75
N ALA A 681 -0.20 12.32 7.22
CA ALA A 681 0.42 11.04 6.87
C ALA A 681 1.01 11.01 5.44
N LYS A 682 0.56 11.93 4.58
CA LYS A 682 0.75 11.91 3.12
C LYS A 682 0.26 10.59 2.47
N ARG A 683 -0.85 10.07 3.01
CA ARG A 683 -1.49 8.82 2.57
C ARG A 683 -2.94 9.08 2.18
N TYR A 684 -3.42 8.35 1.18
CA TYR A 684 -4.80 8.40 0.70
C TYR A 684 -5.37 7.00 0.49
N VAL A 685 -6.66 6.90 0.22
CA VAL A 685 -7.27 5.71 -0.39
C VAL A 685 -8.45 6.15 -1.26
N ARG A 686 -8.64 5.48 -2.40
CA ARG A 686 -9.72 5.73 -3.36
C ARG A 686 -10.87 4.73 -3.18
N TYR A 687 -12.07 5.19 -3.48
CA TYR A 687 -13.33 4.44 -3.48
C TYR A 687 -14.02 4.72 -4.82
N ILE A 688 -14.11 3.69 -5.66
CA ILE A 688 -14.43 3.81 -7.09
C ILE A 688 -15.87 3.31 -7.30
N GLY A 689 -16.81 4.22 -7.52
CA GLY A 689 -18.22 3.87 -7.69
C GLY A 689 -19.14 5.06 -7.96
N ALA A 690 -19.96 4.98 -9.01
CA ALA A 690 -20.82 6.09 -9.45
C ALA A 690 -22.09 6.28 -8.59
N ARG A 691 -22.47 5.26 -7.82
CA ARG A 691 -23.73 5.22 -7.03
C ARG A 691 -23.49 4.98 -5.54
N THR A 692 -22.39 5.51 -4.99
CA THR A 692 -22.16 5.44 -3.55
C THR A 692 -23.16 6.33 -2.82
N GLU A 693 -24.14 5.76 -2.11
CA GLU A 693 -25.02 6.54 -1.24
C GLU A 693 -24.17 7.28 -0.19
N ALA A 694 -24.67 8.42 0.29
CA ALA A 694 -24.10 9.18 1.39
C ALA A 694 -23.74 8.30 2.61
N LYS A 695 -24.57 7.30 2.90
CA LYS A 695 -24.39 6.30 3.96
C LYS A 695 -23.12 5.49 3.79
N ASP A 696 -22.81 5.04 2.58
CA ASP A 696 -21.76 4.03 2.35
C ASP A 696 -20.40 4.70 2.16
N ILE A 697 -20.40 5.93 1.60
CA ILE A 697 -19.25 6.84 1.74
C ILE A 697 -18.93 7.05 3.22
N ALA A 698 -19.93 7.35 4.06
CA ALA A 698 -19.72 7.58 5.48
C ALA A 698 -19.19 6.34 6.22
N VAL A 699 -19.76 5.15 5.97
CA VAL A 699 -19.28 3.87 6.52
C VAL A 699 -17.83 3.59 6.09
N TRP A 700 -17.49 3.83 4.82
CA TRP A 700 -16.13 3.67 4.33
C TRP A 700 -15.15 4.67 4.98
N VAL A 701 -15.49 5.96 5.04
CA VAL A 701 -14.68 7.00 5.71
C VAL A 701 -14.42 6.66 7.17
N ASP A 702 -15.42 6.14 7.89
CA ASP A 702 -15.26 5.65 9.26
C ASP A 702 -14.30 4.45 9.36
N ARG A 703 -14.26 3.55 8.37
CA ARG A 703 -13.26 2.46 8.31
C ARG A 703 -11.85 2.99 8.01
N VAL A 704 -11.72 4.01 7.17
CA VAL A 704 -10.43 4.69 6.90
C VAL A 704 -9.90 5.36 8.16
N ALA A 705 -10.72 6.16 8.85
CA ALA A 705 -10.32 6.86 10.07
C ALA A 705 -9.98 5.91 11.23
N ARG A 706 -10.65 4.75 11.30
CA ARG A 706 -10.33 3.66 12.25
C ARG A 706 -9.13 2.80 11.82
N GLY A 707 -8.44 3.14 10.73
CA GLY A 707 -7.23 2.46 10.26
C GLY A 707 -7.46 1.03 9.74
N LYS A 708 -8.70 0.68 9.37
CA LYS A 708 -9.05 -0.66 8.86
C LYS A 708 -8.79 -0.82 7.37
N VAL A 709 -9.03 0.24 6.62
CA VAL A 709 -8.76 0.30 5.18
C VAL A 709 -7.27 0.57 4.94
N GLN A 710 -6.64 -0.24 4.09
CA GLN A 710 -5.26 0.00 3.67
C GLN A 710 -5.19 1.30 2.83
N THR A 711 -4.18 2.13 3.11
CA THR A 711 -3.97 3.40 2.41
C THR A 711 -2.69 3.37 1.59
N GLU A 712 -2.70 4.02 0.43
CA GLU A 712 -1.56 4.23 -0.46
C GLU A 712 -0.80 5.52 -0.08
N GLY A 713 0.44 5.68 -0.54
CA GLY A 713 1.23 6.90 -0.35
C GLY A 713 1.10 7.83 -1.55
N ILE A 714 0.99 9.14 -1.33
CA ILE A 714 0.83 10.10 -2.43
C ILE A 714 2.15 10.28 -3.21
N VAL A 715 2.13 10.08 -4.53
CA VAL A 715 3.36 10.06 -5.38
C VAL A 715 3.83 11.47 -5.74
N ARG A 716 2.92 12.45 -5.77
CA ARG A 716 3.23 13.89 -5.82
C ARG A 716 2.38 14.60 -4.78
N GLY A 717 2.94 15.61 -4.12
CA GLY A 717 2.13 16.48 -3.27
C GLY A 717 1.13 17.25 -4.12
N VAL A 718 -0.07 17.50 -3.58
CA VAL A 718 -1.06 18.37 -4.23
C VAL A 718 -0.42 19.74 -4.46
N ASP A 719 -0.30 20.14 -5.72
CA ASP A 719 0.25 21.42 -6.15
C ASP A 719 -0.89 22.46 -6.25
N PRO A 720 -0.95 23.48 -5.37
CA PRO A 720 -2.00 24.48 -5.42
C PRO A 720 -1.87 25.45 -6.60
N ALA A 721 -0.67 25.59 -7.18
CA ALA A 721 -0.47 26.49 -8.32
C ALA A 721 -1.24 25.99 -9.54
N ALA A 722 -1.25 24.66 -9.75
CA ALA A 722 -1.97 23.96 -10.81
C ALA A 722 -3.48 23.75 -10.56
N PHE A 723 -4.02 24.13 -9.41
CA PHE A 723 -5.47 24.02 -9.15
C PHE A 723 -6.25 25.15 -9.85
N VAL A 724 -7.36 24.81 -10.49
CA VAL A 724 -8.25 25.73 -11.22
C VAL A 724 -9.64 25.71 -10.59
N ASP A 725 -10.13 26.89 -10.17
CA ASP A 725 -11.41 27.05 -9.47
C ASP A 725 -12.64 26.82 -10.39
N GLU A 726 -12.58 27.28 -11.63
CA GLU A 726 -13.69 27.20 -12.58
C GLU A 726 -13.33 26.38 -13.82
N CYS A 727 -14.20 25.43 -14.19
CA CYS A 727 -14.14 24.77 -15.48
C CYS A 727 -14.63 25.72 -16.58
N VAL A 728 -13.69 26.52 -17.08
CA VAL A 728 -13.79 27.15 -18.40
C VAL A 728 -13.57 26.03 -19.42
N MET A 729 -14.66 25.60 -20.07
CA MET A 729 -14.49 25.13 -21.44
C MET A 729 -14.08 26.37 -22.23
N GLU A 730 -12.93 26.34 -22.89
CA GLU A 730 -12.78 27.21 -24.05
C GLU A 730 -13.86 26.74 -25.03
N GLU A 731 -14.84 27.62 -25.28
CA GLU A 731 -15.62 27.53 -26.51
C GLU A 731 -14.60 27.68 -27.63
N VAL A 732 -14.11 26.55 -28.12
CA VAL A 732 -13.45 26.48 -29.41
C VAL A 732 -14.51 26.97 -30.38
N GLU A 733 -14.40 28.22 -30.80
CA GLU A 733 -15.16 28.73 -31.93
C GLU A 733 -14.94 27.71 -33.05
N GLU A 734 -16.03 27.11 -33.52
CA GLU A 734 -15.99 26.12 -34.59
C GLU A 734 -15.62 26.87 -35.88
N ASP A 735 -14.32 27.13 -36.05
CA ASP A 735 -13.72 27.54 -37.32
C ASP A 735 -14.20 26.52 -38.37
N ASP A 736 -15.05 26.98 -39.31
CA ASP A 736 -15.75 26.20 -40.34
C ASP A 736 -14.78 25.58 -41.38
N VAL A 737 -13.78 24.80 -40.93
CA VAL A 737 -12.74 24.18 -41.74
C VAL A 737 -13.23 22.82 -42.24
N ASP A 738 -14.12 22.89 -43.25
CA ASP A 738 -14.36 21.86 -44.28
C ASP A 738 -14.23 20.39 -43.83
N MET A 739 -14.95 19.99 -42.77
CA MET A 739 -15.15 18.57 -42.40
C MET A 739 -15.68 17.75 -43.60
N ASP A 740 -16.48 18.36 -44.47
CA ASP A 740 -16.97 17.77 -45.73
C ASP A 740 -15.89 17.62 -46.82
N GLU A 741 -14.69 18.18 -46.66
CA GLU A 741 -13.52 17.92 -47.50
C GLU A 741 -12.67 16.79 -46.91
N MET A 742 -12.42 16.76 -45.58
CA MET A 742 -11.72 15.63 -44.95
C MET A 742 -12.50 14.30 -45.07
N ILE A 743 -13.84 14.33 -44.97
CA ILE A 743 -14.71 13.16 -45.21
C ILE A 743 -14.71 12.74 -46.71
N ARG A 744 -14.34 13.65 -47.62
CA ARG A 744 -14.21 13.37 -49.05
C ARG A 744 -12.84 12.75 -49.36
N GLU A 745 -11.78 13.30 -48.79
CA GLU A 745 -10.41 12.78 -48.88
C GLU A 745 -10.33 11.34 -48.35
N MET A 746 -10.87 11.05 -47.16
CA MET A 746 -10.93 9.68 -46.64
C MET A 746 -11.70 8.70 -47.54
N ARG A 747 -12.75 9.15 -48.23
CA ARG A 747 -13.51 8.28 -49.16
C ARG A 747 -12.76 8.03 -50.47
N GLU A 748 -11.99 9.00 -50.96
CA GLU A 748 -11.15 8.81 -52.14
C GLU A 748 -9.92 7.94 -51.82
N GLU A 749 -9.33 8.08 -50.62
CA GLU A 749 -8.24 7.21 -50.14
C GLU A 749 -8.72 5.77 -49.90
N GLU A 750 -9.87 5.56 -49.24
CA GLU A 750 -10.48 4.24 -49.06
C GLU A 750 -10.82 3.58 -50.42
N GLU A 751 -11.33 4.34 -51.40
CA GLU A 751 -11.59 3.78 -52.73
C GLU A 751 -10.30 3.48 -53.51
N GLU A 752 -9.22 4.26 -53.35
CA GLU A 752 -7.92 3.95 -53.98
C GLU A 752 -7.23 2.74 -53.34
N GLU A 753 -7.25 2.60 -52.00
CA GLU A 753 -6.75 1.39 -51.33
C GLU A 753 -7.55 0.15 -51.75
N ARG A 754 -8.88 0.26 -51.81
CA ARG A 754 -9.76 -0.84 -52.28
C ARG A 754 -9.48 -1.23 -53.74
N ARG A 755 -9.16 -0.27 -54.61
CA ARG A 755 -8.72 -0.51 -56.00
C ARG A 755 -7.31 -1.11 -56.07
N ARG A 756 -6.41 -0.81 -55.13
CA ARG A 756 -5.10 -1.49 -55.02
C ARG A 756 -5.27 -2.95 -54.64
N VAL A 757 -6.04 -3.24 -53.59
CA VAL A 757 -6.29 -4.63 -53.15
C VAL A 757 -6.90 -5.45 -54.28
N GLU A 758 -7.92 -4.94 -54.98
CA GLU A 758 -8.52 -5.65 -56.12
C GLU A 758 -7.51 -5.86 -57.28
N MET A 759 -6.53 -4.97 -57.44
CA MET A 759 -5.47 -5.14 -58.45
C MET A 759 -4.45 -6.22 -58.04
N GLU A 760 -4.02 -6.23 -56.78
CA GLU A 760 -3.10 -7.25 -56.24
C GLU A 760 -3.73 -8.64 -56.20
N GLU A 761 -5.01 -8.76 -55.82
CA GLU A 761 -5.76 -10.02 -55.89
C GLU A 761 -5.83 -10.58 -57.32
N ARG A 762 -6.08 -9.71 -58.31
CA ARG A 762 -6.08 -10.10 -59.74
C ARG A 762 -4.69 -10.52 -60.23
N GLU A 763 -3.61 -9.86 -59.81
CA GLU A 763 -2.25 -10.31 -60.14
C GLU A 763 -1.90 -11.66 -59.49
N GLU A 764 -2.34 -11.89 -58.25
CA GLU A 764 -2.24 -13.19 -57.56
C GLU A 764 -2.99 -14.31 -58.32
N GLU A 765 -4.24 -14.07 -58.75
CA GLU A 765 -5.01 -15.05 -59.55
C GLU A 765 -4.35 -15.34 -60.91
N ASP A 766 -3.95 -14.31 -61.64
CA ASP A 766 -3.34 -14.48 -62.97
C ASP A 766 -1.99 -15.20 -62.89
N LYS A 767 -1.23 -15.00 -61.79
CA LYS A 767 -0.02 -15.74 -61.46
C LYS A 767 -0.31 -17.21 -61.14
N LYS A 768 -1.32 -17.52 -60.32
CA LYS A 768 -1.78 -18.91 -60.03
C LYS A 768 -2.20 -19.63 -61.32
N ILE A 769 -2.91 -18.95 -62.22
CA ILE A 769 -3.31 -19.48 -63.55
C ILE A 769 -2.08 -19.77 -64.44
N ARG A 770 -1.10 -18.88 -64.48
CA ARG A 770 0.16 -19.06 -65.23
C ARG A 770 0.99 -20.24 -64.70
N GLU A 771 1.04 -20.44 -63.38
CA GLU A 771 1.73 -21.59 -62.77
C GLU A 771 1.01 -22.93 -63.03
N GLU A 772 -0.33 -22.96 -63.02
CA GLU A 772 -1.12 -24.11 -63.46
C GLU A 772 -0.85 -24.47 -64.94
N GLU A 773 -0.84 -23.47 -65.83
CA GLU A 773 -0.50 -23.59 -67.25
C GLU A 773 0.91 -24.21 -67.45
N GLU A 774 1.92 -23.68 -66.74
CA GLU A 774 3.28 -24.21 -66.68
C GLU A 774 3.30 -25.67 -66.20
N GLY A 775 2.58 -25.99 -65.12
CA GLY A 775 2.44 -27.34 -64.58
C GLY A 775 1.83 -28.32 -65.59
N LYS A 776 0.78 -27.91 -66.30
CA LYS A 776 0.11 -28.67 -67.37
C LYS A 776 1.05 -28.89 -68.57
N LYS A 777 1.85 -27.87 -68.97
CA LYS A 777 2.89 -27.96 -70.02
C LYS A 777 4.04 -28.89 -69.61
N LYS A 778 4.52 -28.81 -68.36
CA LYS A 778 5.56 -29.71 -67.78
C LYS A 778 5.07 -31.17 -67.70
N LYS A 779 3.82 -31.41 -67.27
CA LYS A 779 3.18 -32.74 -67.27
C LYS A 779 3.07 -33.34 -68.69
N LYS A 780 2.69 -32.54 -69.71
CA LYS A 780 2.68 -32.97 -71.13
C LYS A 780 4.09 -33.36 -71.63
N LYS A 781 5.14 -32.59 -71.30
CA LYS A 781 6.54 -32.96 -71.62
C LYS A 781 6.98 -34.28 -70.96
N LYS A 782 6.69 -34.50 -69.66
CA LYS A 782 7.00 -35.79 -68.97
C LYS A 782 6.30 -36.99 -69.63
N LYS A 783 5.01 -36.88 -69.99
CA LYS A 783 4.28 -37.97 -70.70
C LYS A 783 4.92 -38.31 -72.06
N LYS A 784 5.36 -37.31 -72.84
CA LYS A 784 6.04 -37.53 -74.13
C LYS A 784 7.44 -38.17 -73.97
N LYS A 785 8.18 -37.85 -72.89
CA LYS A 785 9.48 -38.50 -72.59
C LYS A 785 9.30 -39.95 -72.12
N LYS A 786 8.31 -40.27 -71.27
CA LYS A 786 8.06 -41.66 -70.83
C LYS A 786 7.63 -42.58 -71.99
N LYS A 787 6.85 -42.07 -72.97
CA LYS A 787 6.52 -42.84 -74.19
C LYS A 787 7.72 -43.06 -75.13
N LYS A 788 8.82 -42.29 -75.01
CA LYS A 788 10.07 -42.56 -75.72
C LYS A 788 10.99 -43.54 -74.99
N LYS A 789 10.97 -43.63 -73.65
CA LYS A 789 11.75 -44.64 -72.91
C LYS A 789 11.21 -46.06 -73.12
N LYS A 790 9.87 -46.27 -73.04
CA LYS A 790 9.30 -47.62 -73.22
C LYS A 790 9.66 -48.22 -74.59
N LYS A 791 9.70 -47.41 -75.65
CA LYS A 791 10.09 -47.86 -77.00
C LYS A 791 11.62 -48.00 -77.21
N VAL A 792 12.38 -48.09 -76.13
CA VAL A 792 13.83 -48.39 -76.08
C VAL A 792 14.10 -49.52 -75.08
N GLU A 793 13.35 -49.61 -73.97
CA GLU A 793 13.29 -50.84 -73.15
C GLU A 793 12.82 -52.05 -73.98
N GLU A 794 11.79 -51.86 -74.80
CA GLU A 794 11.22 -52.85 -75.73
C GLU A 794 12.13 -53.17 -76.95
N GLU A 795 13.30 -52.52 -77.06
CA GLU A 795 14.38 -52.81 -78.02
C GLU A 795 15.67 -53.34 -77.33
N ILE A 796 15.65 -53.53 -76.00
CA ILE A 796 16.80 -54.01 -75.20
C ILE A 796 16.52 -55.35 -74.52
N GLU A 797 15.26 -55.67 -74.19
CA GLU A 797 14.85 -57.01 -73.68
C GLU A 797 14.99 -58.15 -74.73
N THR A 798 15.52 -57.87 -75.93
CA THR A 798 15.85 -58.89 -76.96
C THR A 798 17.35 -59.25 -77.02
N GLU A 799 18.22 -58.56 -76.28
CA GLU A 799 19.67 -58.83 -76.26
C GLU A 799 20.24 -58.82 -74.82
N LYS A 800 19.73 -59.71 -73.94
CA LYS A 800 20.47 -60.38 -72.83
C LYS A 800 19.60 -61.35 -72.01
N GLU A 801 19.31 -62.51 -72.60
CA GLU A 801 19.38 -63.74 -71.81
C GLU A 801 20.84 -64.21 -71.84
N GLU A 802 21.61 -64.04 -70.75
CA GLU A 802 22.79 -64.86 -70.37
C GLU A 802 23.48 -64.27 -69.11
N GLY A 803 23.46 -65.04 -68.00
CA GLY A 803 24.17 -64.74 -66.74
C GLY A 803 23.57 -63.64 -65.85
N GLY A 804 23.65 -63.71 -64.51
CA GLY A 804 24.14 -64.81 -63.66
C GLY A 804 24.42 -64.34 -62.22
N GLU A 805 23.95 -65.13 -61.23
CA GLU A 805 24.41 -65.31 -59.83
C GLU A 805 24.65 -64.11 -58.86
N GLU A 806 24.01 -64.25 -57.67
CA GLU A 806 24.49 -63.89 -56.31
C GLU A 806 24.70 -62.41 -55.85
N GLY A 807 24.79 -62.24 -54.52
CA GLY A 807 24.89 -60.96 -53.77
C GLY A 807 23.53 -60.36 -53.39
N GLU A 808 23.02 -60.37 -52.16
CA GLU A 808 23.53 -59.91 -50.83
C GLU A 808 23.59 -58.39 -50.60
N ASP A 809 22.97 -58.01 -49.48
CA ASP A 809 23.25 -56.94 -48.52
C ASP A 809 23.01 -55.43 -48.75
N ASP A 810 22.45 -54.87 -47.66
CA ASP A 810 22.74 -53.61 -46.96
C ASP A 810 22.31 -52.21 -47.45
N HIS A 811 21.65 -51.52 -46.49
CA HIS A 811 21.88 -50.12 -46.08
C HIS A 811 21.49 -48.97 -47.07
N ILE A 812 21.23 -47.73 -46.64
CA ILE A 812 21.02 -47.16 -45.29
C ILE A 812 19.97 -46.01 -45.32
N GLU A 813 19.60 -45.56 -44.13
CA GLU A 813 18.79 -44.39 -43.74
C GLU A 813 18.88 -43.13 -44.64
N LEU A 814 17.75 -42.41 -44.77
CA LEU A 814 17.50 -41.15 -44.05
C LEU A 814 16.02 -40.71 -44.11
#